data_AF-A0A814PXI9-F1
#
_entry.id   AF-A0A814PXI9-F1
#
_cell.length_a   1.000
_cell.length_b   1.000
_cell.length_c   1.000
_cell.angle_alpha   90.00
_cell.angle_beta   90.00
_cell.angle_gamma   90.00
#
_symmetry.space_group_name_H-M   'P 1'
#
loop_
_entity.id
_entity.type
_entity.pdbx_description
1 polymer ?
#
loop_
_entity_poly.entity_id
_entity_poly.type
_entity_poly.pdbx_seq_one_letter_code
_entity_poly.pdbx_strand_id
1 'polypeptide(L)'
;MSIIWTVLQGSGIKDSLTLIYGSATIKNLMNAHDYKKSLRALKMVFIFLLTSQLAAYIEENKNEESMLRHIIHEFEANFDIQDMRKEIRSNEILNKFQTWKSKKTIQNINFAYWNMILEQFLTPLFTHIISIRIGNFEAGLEAWQCFLKHYYAFNHCKYAKMGSNYLFEIQTCTPWLLSNLKHNVSATITGKPFTKLALDEAIECTINRESKSKSGISGKMDDDRLHSYYRSSSLGAKMLRTVEELLSIEENGSEMNIENTFSRIQRDISDLKIIINSIKINPFMINNNTSFMRLSTGIIVPDDVVKEILNAGALGAEQSLEFITKRLIEKSMKYDDKIVRNRIRTLSSWDDVPRLILKQTISEKEKRKIQLLFSNIALVRTHRLLDMDYIFRHEFFDRPVALTDDSGGLYRPQEKYSVSDYIEELFPSHVRHTSLPTVSSGHMIFEGSELLKNTIPSIATTYEEYGRELIQVIIDLFRTNDRIDIVFNCDKPFDFQTSTAPYPTAHAIKAVIQPNFKIIKKTKSWQEFILCNEVVVSTCLKQIWCGLYNMIPPDKQLIVSGPDENSIVITKSGHTNCNELQSNHFQSSTRLILNASMKFGRSYSVTVIKSTNVDILIICLSMYNTAEQTWLDMIPSSKNKDHIPQLFDVTSLHHDFFIRYMISNDILLTLHAISRTQFTSHVRGISKKTIFDKCLRTVENYENLTKFGSFPLPKEAFVEAEALLLACAKSCESSLDHARTKVATYYLKEDGRE
;
A
#
# COMPACT_ATOMS: atom_id res chain seq x y z
N MET A 1 19.88 -10.23 -15.27
CA MET A 1 19.52 -10.40 -13.84
C MET A 1 19.17 -9.09 -13.13
N SER A 2 20.01 -8.04 -13.14
CA SER A 2 19.70 -6.76 -12.47
C SER A 2 18.34 -6.16 -12.88
N ILE A 3 17.99 -6.18 -14.18
CA ILE A 3 16.66 -5.77 -14.66
C ILE A 3 15.54 -6.61 -14.03
N ILE A 4 15.71 -7.92 -13.97
CA ILE A 4 14.69 -8.85 -13.42
C ILE A 4 14.42 -8.49 -11.95
N TRP A 5 15.47 -8.26 -11.17
CA TRP A 5 15.33 -7.80 -9.78
C TRP A 5 14.69 -6.42 -9.68
N THR A 6 15.01 -5.50 -10.59
CA THR A 6 14.39 -4.17 -10.64
C THR A 6 12.88 -4.24 -10.83
N VAL A 7 12.40 -5.15 -11.70
CA VAL A 7 10.96 -5.35 -11.91
C VAL A 7 10.34 -6.10 -10.72
N LEU A 8 11.00 -7.12 -10.17
CA LEU A 8 10.52 -7.88 -9.02
C LEU A 8 10.52 -7.09 -7.70
N GLN A 9 11.34 -6.05 -7.58
CA GLN A 9 11.47 -5.28 -6.35
C GLN A 9 10.15 -4.54 -6.06
N GLY A 10 9.58 -4.79 -4.88
CA GLY A 10 8.27 -4.23 -4.49
C GLY A 10 7.07 -5.13 -4.82
N SER A 11 7.27 -6.31 -5.42
CA SER A 11 6.20 -7.28 -5.69
C SER A 11 5.79 -8.14 -4.49
N GLY A 12 6.62 -8.19 -3.45
CA GLY A 12 6.49 -9.05 -2.27
C GLY A 12 7.45 -10.25 -2.25
N ILE A 13 8.06 -10.63 -3.39
CA ILE A 13 9.02 -11.76 -3.43
C ILE A 13 10.25 -11.53 -2.54
N LYS A 14 10.73 -10.29 -2.45
CA LYS A 14 11.84 -9.92 -1.56
C LYS A 14 11.56 -10.31 -0.11
N ASP A 15 10.33 -10.14 0.35
CA ASP A 15 9.92 -10.40 1.73
C ASP A 15 9.91 -11.89 2.08
N SER A 16 9.68 -12.75 1.08
CA SER A 16 9.81 -14.20 1.21
C SER A 16 11.28 -14.63 1.19
N LEU A 17 12.09 -14.04 0.30
CA LEU A 17 13.52 -14.35 0.23
C LEU A 17 14.28 -13.95 1.51
N THR A 18 13.81 -12.94 2.26
CA THR A 18 14.43 -12.57 3.56
C THR A 18 14.29 -13.64 4.63
N LEU A 19 13.40 -14.63 4.45
CA LEU A 19 13.29 -15.78 5.35
C LEU A 19 14.41 -16.81 5.12
N ILE A 20 15.04 -16.77 3.94
CA ILE A 20 16.10 -17.71 3.53
C ILE A 20 17.48 -17.04 3.61
N TYR A 21 17.56 -15.78 3.21
CA TYR A 21 18.81 -15.04 3.11
C TYR A 21 18.87 -13.87 4.10
N GLY A 22 20.03 -13.69 4.72
CA GLY A 22 20.30 -12.51 5.56
C GLY A 22 20.22 -11.19 4.79
N SER A 23 19.96 -10.10 5.50
CA SER A 23 19.71 -8.75 4.94
C SER A 23 20.81 -8.26 3.99
N ALA A 24 22.08 -8.46 4.34
CA ALA A 24 23.22 -8.10 3.48
C ALA A 24 23.24 -8.91 2.17
N THR A 25 22.90 -10.20 2.24
CA THR A 25 22.83 -11.07 1.06
C THR A 25 21.69 -10.65 0.14
N ILE A 26 20.52 -10.31 0.70
CA ILE A 26 19.38 -9.78 -0.07
C ILE A 26 19.75 -8.51 -0.82
N LYS A 27 20.47 -7.58 -0.18
CA LYS A 27 20.93 -6.35 -0.85
C LYS A 27 21.82 -6.67 -2.05
N ASN A 28 22.79 -7.57 -1.88
CA ASN A 28 23.70 -7.97 -2.96
C ASN A 28 22.98 -8.73 -4.08
N LEU A 29 21.99 -9.54 -3.73
CA LEU A 29 21.16 -10.31 -4.65
C LEU A 29 20.27 -9.39 -5.49
N MET A 30 19.59 -8.42 -4.87
CA MET A 30 18.72 -7.46 -5.58
C MET A 30 19.51 -6.57 -6.55
N ASN A 31 20.77 -6.27 -6.23
CA ASN A 31 21.68 -5.54 -7.14
C ASN A 31 22.40 -6.46 -8.14
N ALA A 32 22.15 -7.77 -8.11
CA ALA A 32 22.83 -8.78 -8.91
C ALA A 32 24.37 -8.79 -8.76
N HIS A 33 24.90 -8.38 -7.62
CA HIS A 33 26.35 -8.43 -7.32
C HIS A 33 26.86 -9.84 -7.00
N ASP A 34 25.99 -10.70 -6.46
CA ASP A 34 26.31 -12.12 -6.21
C ASP A 34 25.62 -12.99 -7.26
N TYR A 35 26.35 -13.35 -8.33
CA TYR A 35 25.83 -14.10 -9.47
C TYR A 35 25.19 -15.43 -9.04
N LYS A 36 25.92 -16.24 -8.25
CA LYS A 36 25.49 -17.60 -7.88
C LYS A 36 24.21 -17.56 -7.03
N LYS A 37 24.18 -16.71 -5.99
CA LYS A 37 22.99 -16.60 -5.14
C LYS A 37 21.81 -15.97 -5.86
N SER A 38 22.06 -14.99 -6.73
CA SER A 38 21.01 -14.39 -7.57
C SER A 38 20.38 -15.42 -8.49
N LEU A 39 21.20 -16.22 -9.17
CA LEU A 39 20.71 -17.28 -10.06
C LEU A 39 19.89 -18.32 -9.28
N ARG A 40 20.39 -18.79 -8.13
CA ARG A 40 19.65 -19.73 -7.27
C ARG A 40 18.29 -19.17 -6.84
N ALA A 41 18.26 -17.92 -6.40
CA ALA A 41 17.00 -17.28 -5.99
C ALA A 41 16.01 -17.11 -7.15
N LEU A 42 16.49 -16.73 -8.34
CA LEU A 42 15.64 -16.64 -9.54
C LEU A 42 15.12 -18.03 -9.98
N LYS A 43 15.89 -19.11 -9.80
CA LYS A 43 15.40 -20.48 -10.05
C LYS A 43 14.23 -20.82 -9.11
N MET A 44 14.36 -20.53 -7.82
CA MET A 44 13.28 -20.76 -6.85
C MET A 44 12.03 -19.94 -7.20
N VAL A 45 12.20 -18.66 -7.57
CA VAL A 45 11.09 -17.80 -8.02
C VAL A 45 10.44 -18.35 -9.28
N PHE A 46 11.23 -18.83 -10.24
CA PHE A 46 10.72 -19.44 -11.47
C PHE A 46 9.89 -20.68 -11.20
N ILE A 47 10.40 -21.60 -10.38
CA ILE A 47 9.66 -22.81 -10.00
C ILE A 47 8.37 -22.43 -9.27
N PHE A 48 8.43 -21.52 -8.29
CA PHE A 48 7.25 -21.02 -7.58
C PHE A 48 6.18 -20.44 -8.52
N LEU A 49 6.57 -19.58 -9.46
CA LEU A 49 5.63 -18.97 -10.39
C LEU A 49 5.08 -19.98 -11.40
N LEU A 50 5.91 -20.88 -11.91
CA LEU A 50 5.50 -21.92 -12.86
C LEU A 50 4.50 -22.89 -12.22
N THR A 51 4.79 -23.37 -11.01
CA THR A 51 3.89 -24.27 -10.27
C THR A 51 2.59 -23.55 -9.89
N SER A 52 2.66 -22.27 -9.52
CA SER A 52 1.47 -21.45 -9.25
C SER A 52 0.59 -21.27 -10.50
N GLN A 53 1.19 -21.02 -11.67
CA GLN A 53 0.46 -20.88 -12.94
C GLN A 53 -0.19 -22.21 -13.35
N LEU A 54 0.51 -23.33 -13.19
CA LEU A 54 -0.04 -24.66 -13.46
C LEU A 54 -1.16 -25.02 -12.49
N ALA A 55 -0.99 -24.74 -11.19
CA ALA A 55 -2.04 -24.95 -10.20
C ALA A 55 -3.31 -24.15 -10.53
N ALA A 56 -3.15 -22.90 -10.99
CA ALA A 56 -4.26 -22.06 -11.43
C ALA A 56 -4.99 -22.66 -12.66
N TYR A 57 -4.26 -23.22 -13.62
CA TYR A 57 -4.86 -23.89 -14.76
C TYR A 57 -5.63 -25.15 -14.35
N ILE A 58 -5.04 -25.99 -13.49
CA ILE A 58 -5.65 -27.23 -13.01
C ILE A 58 -6.92 -26.93 -12.21
N GLU A 59 -6.91 -25.89 -11.37
CA GLU A 59 -8.06 -25.53 -10.55
C GLU A 59 -9.29 -25.12 -11.40
N GLU A 60 -9.06 -24.47 -12.54
CA GLU A 60 -10.12 -24.11 -13.49
C GLU A 60 -10.50 -25.25 -14.46
N ASN A 61 -9.58 -26.19 -14.71
CA ASN A 61 -9.75 -27.29 -15.65
C ASN A 61 -9.62 -28.65 -14.94
N LYS A 62 -10.35 -28.83 -13.81
CA LYS A 62 -10.27 -30.02 -12.95
C LYS A 62 -10.42 -31.35 -13.71
N ASN A 63 -11.17 -31.36 -14.80
CA ASN A 63 -11.39 -32.53 -15.64
C ASN A 63 -10.13 -33.00 -16.39
N GLU A 64 -9.11 -32.13 -16.53
CA GLU A 64 -7.85 -32.43 -17.22
C GLU A 64 -6.73 -32.81 -16.23
N GLU A 65 -7.00 -32.84 -14.91
CA GLU A 65 -6.00 -33.12 -13.86
C GLU A 65 -5.37 -34.50 -13.99
N SER A 66 -6.17 -35.53 -14.27
CA SER A 66 -5.70 -36.92 -14.45
C SER A 66 -4.75 -37.04 -15.65
N MET A 67 -5.05 -36.35 -16.74
CA MET A 67 -4.24 -36.32 -17.96
C MET A 67 -2.92 -35.57 -17.74
N LEU A 68 -2.94 -34.45 -17.00
CA LEU A 68 -1.72 -33.73 -16.62
C LEU A 68 -0.84 -34.54 -15.68
N ARG A 69 -1.42 -35.27 -14.71
CA ARG A 69 -0.67 -36.18 -13.83
C ARG A 69 -0.05 -37.35 -14.60
N HIS A 70 -0.77 -37.88 -15.60
CA HIS A 70 -0.25 -38.92 -16.48
C HIS A 70 0.95 -38.41 -17.28
N ILE A 71 0.84 -37.23 -17.89
CA ILE A 71 1.93 -36.58 -18.63
C ILE A 71 3.16 -36.35 -17.73
N ILE A 72 2.97 -35.87 -16.49
CA ILE A 72 4.07 -35.69 -15.53
C ILE A 72 4.74 -37.03 -15.19
N HIS A 73 3.95 -38.07 -14.95
CA HIS A 73 4.48 -39.40 -14.65
C HIS A 73 5.25 -40.01 -15.84
N GLU A 74 4.77 -39.78 -17.06
CA GLU A 74 5.44 -40.19 -18.29
C GLU A 74 6.76 -39.41 -18.49
N PHE A 75 6.79 -38.12 -18.14
CA PHE A 75 8.01 -37.30 -18.10
C PHE A 75 9.04 -37.76 -17.07
N GLU A 76 8.60 -38.28 -15.91
CA GLU A 76 9.50 -38.82 -14.89
C GLU A 76 10.09 -40.18 -15.30
N ALA A 77 9.39 -40.94 -16.14
CA ALA A 77 9.77 -42.28 -16.56
C ALA A 77 10.68 -42.32 -17.81
N ASN A 78 10.47 -41.44 -18.80
CA ASN A 78 11.20 -41.44 -20.07
C ASN A 78 12.02 -40.15 -20.28
N PHE A 79 13.33 -40.21 -20.02
CA PHE A 79 14.22 -39.04 -20.09
C PHE A 79 14.89 -38.82 -21.46
N ASP A 80 14.25 -39.17 -22.58
CA ASP A 80 14.75 -38.79 -23.92
C ASP A 80 14.13 -37.46 -24.41
N ILE A 81 14.95 -36.40 -24.38
CA ILE A 81 14.57 -35.01 -24.69
C ILE A 81 14.09 -34.82 -26.14
N GLN A 82 14.52 -35.67 -27.09
CA GLN A 82 14.15 -35.51 -28.50
C GLN A 82 12.76 -36.05 -28.82
N ASP A 83 12.41 -37.22 -28.29
CA ASP A 83 11.07 -37.81 -28.45
C ASP A 83 10.03 -37.00 -27.65
N MET A 84 10.40 -36.55 -26.44
CA MET A 84 9.61 -35.62 -25.64
C MET A 84 9.20 -34.35 -26.39
N ARG A 85 10.11 -33.73 -27.15
CA ARG A 85 9.81 -32.48 -27.89
C ARG A 85 8.79 -32.68 -29.01
N LYS A 86 8.76 -33.85 -29.64
CA LYS A 86 7.78 -34.17 -30.68
C LYS A 86 6.40 -34.36 -30.08
N GLU A 87 6.33 -35.12 -28.99
CA GLU A 87 5.09 -35.46 -28.29
C GLU A 87 4.42 -34.24 -27.64
N ILE A 88 5.23 -33.34 -27.04
CA ILE A 88 4.76 -32.05 -26.48
C ILE A 88 4.16 -31.14 -27.56
N ARG A 89 4.75 -31.08 -28.76
CA ARG A 89 4.29 -30.20 -29.85
C ARG A 89 3.00 -30.68 -30.49
N SER A 90 2.72 -31.98 -30.45
CA SER A 90 1.45 -32.57 -30.90
C SER A 90 0.33 -32.51 -29.86
N ASN A 91 0.62 -32.02 -28.64
CA ASN A 91 -0.30 -32.16 -27.51
C ASN A 91 -1.37 -31.05 -27.48
N GLU A 92 -2.64 -31.44 -27.61
CA GLU A 92 -3.82 -30.56 -27.53
C GLU A 92 -3.85 -29.74 -26.22
N ILE A 93 -3.36 -30.32 -25.12
CA ILE A 93 -3.33 -29.67 -23.80
C ILE A 93 -2.40 -28.46 -23.79
N LEU A 94 -1.27 -28.52 -24.48
CA LEU A 94 -0.34 -27.39 -24.54
C LEU A 94 -1.01 -26.20 -25.25
N ASN A 95 -1.74 -26.46 -26.33
CA ASN A 95 -2.48 -25.44 -27.06
C ASN A 95 -3.62 -24.85 -26.20
N LYS A 96 -4.35 -25.68 -25.46
CA LYS A 96 -5.37 -25.22 -24.49
C LYS A 96 -4.75 -24.35 -23.40
N PHE A 97 -3.61 -24.78 -22.84
CA PHE A 97 -2.88 -24.03 -21.83
C PHE A 97 -2.42 -22.66 -22.36
N GLN A 98 -1.85 -22.61 -23.56
CA GLN A 98 -1.43 -21.34 -24.19
C GLN A 98 -2.61 -20.41 -24.48
N THR A 99 -3.74 -20.97 -24.92
CA THR A 99 -4.98 -20.23 -25.16
C THR A 99 -5.53 -19.64 -23.85
N TRP A 100 -5.55 -20.46 -22.79
CA TRP A 100 -5.94 -20.02 -21.44
C TRP A 100 -5.03 -18.90 -20.92
N LYS A 101 -3.70 -19.05 -21.04
CA LYS A 101 -2.74 -18.00 -20.64
C LYS A 101 -3.00 -16.68 -21.36
N SER A 102 -3.25 -16.74 -22.67
CA SER A 102 -3.51 -15.56 -23.49
C SER A 102 -4.80 -14.85 -23.06
N LYS A 103 -5.88 -15.62 -22.83
CA LYS A 103 -7.16 -15.09 -22.32
C LYS A 103 -6.99 -14.43 -20.95
N LYS A 104 -6.32 -15.10 -20.02
CA LYS A 104 -6.12 -14.59 -18.64
C LYS A 104 -5.22 -13.36 -18.58
N THR A 105 -4.21 -13.28 -19.44
CA THR A 105 -3.33 -12.10 -19.57
C THR A 105 -4.12 -10.84 -19.95
N ILE A 106 -5.18 -10.97 -20.75
CA ILE A 106 -6.02 -9.82 -21.12
C ILE A 106 -7.01 -9.46 -20.00
N GLN A 107 -7.53 -10.47 -19.30
CA GLN A 107 -8.60 -10.29 -18.30
C GLN A 107 -8.10 -9.82 -16.93
N ASN A 108 -6.87 -10.14 -16.55
CA ASN A 108 -6.38 -9.93 -15.19
C ASN A 108 -4.96 -9.33 -15.18
N ILE A 109 -4.82 -8.14 -14.57
CA ILE A 109 -3.55 -7.43 -14.51
C ILE A 109 -2.49 -8.15 -13.64
N ASN A 110 -2.90 -8.86 -12.58
CA ASN A 110 -2.00 -9.69 -11.78
C ASN A 110 -1.45 -10.83 -12.64
N PHE A 111 -2.34 -11.51 -13.36
CA PHE A 111 -1.94 -12.57 -14.28
C PHE A 111 -0.98 -12.03 -15.33
N ALA A 112 -1.31 -10.90 -15.97
CA ALA A 112 -0.48 -10.28 -16.99
C ALA A 112 0.93 -9.96 -16.49
N TYR A 113 1.04 -9.38 -15.29
CA TYR A 113 2.32 -9.03 -14.68
C TYR A 113 3.17 -10.28 -14.39
N TRP A 114 2.60 -11.29 -13.71
CA TRP A 114 3.36 -12.49 -13.35
C TRP A 114 3.69 -13.35 -14.56
N ASN A 115 2.81 -13.39 -15.56
CA ASN A 115 3.08 -14.05 -16.83
C ASN A 115 4.18 -13.31 -17.62
N MET A 116 4.21 -11.98 -17.62
CA MET A 116 5.32 -11.20 -18.19
C MET A 116 6.65 -11.53 -17.50
N ILE A 117 6.67 -11.64 -16.17
CA ILE A 117 7.88 -12.05 -15.43
C ILE A 117 8.36 -13.44 -15.86
N LEU A 118 7.45 -14.42 -15.95
CA LEU A 118 7.78 -15.77 -16.42
C LEU A 118 8.30 -15.74 -17.86
N GLU A 119 7.49 -15.28 -18.80
CA GLU A 119 7.72 -15.45 -20.24
C GLU A 119 8.75 -14.49 -20.82
N GLN A 120 8.83 -13.25 -20.33
CA GLN A 120 9.72 -12.22 -20.89
C GLN A 120 11.04 -12.07 -20.14
N PHE A 121 11.12 -12.53 -18.88
CA PHE A 121 12.33 -12.37 -18.05
C PHE A 121 12.95 -13.68 -17.61
N LEU A 122 12.20 -14.57 -16.96
CA LEU A 122 12.78 -15.79 -16.37
C LEU A 122 13.04 -16.88 -17.43
N THR A 123 12.06 -17.16 -18.30
CA THR A 123 12.22 -18.14 -19.38
C THR A 123 13.41 -17.80 -20.29
N PRO A 124 13.55 -16.57 -20.82
CA PRO A 124 14.71 -16.22 -21.65
C PRO A 124 16.03 -16.29 -20.88
N LEU A 125 16.07 -15.95 -19.58
CA LEU A 125 17.28 -16.10 -18.76
C LEU A 125 17.74 -17.56 -18.72
N PHE A 126 16.83 -18.48 -18.39
CA PHE A 126 17.18 -19.89 -18.28
C PHE A 126 17.44 -20.52 -19.64
N THR A 127 16.70 -20.14 -20.69
CA THR A 127 16.99 -20.55 -22.06
C THR A 127 18.40 -20.13 -22.46
N HIS A 128 18.82 -18.90 -22.15
CA HIS A 128 20.19 -18.45 -22.43
C HIS A 128 21.25 -19.30 -21.70
N ILE A 129 21.06 -19.56 -20.40
CA ILE A 129 22.01 -20.37 -19.61
C ILE A 129 22.06 -21.81 -20.14
N ILE A 130 20.91 -22.43 -20.39
CA ILE A 130 20.82 -23.78 -20.95
C ILE A 130 21.48 -23.83 -22.32
N SER A 131 21.22 -22.83 -23.17
CA SER A 131 21.77 -22.73 -24.52
C SER A 131 23.30 -22.76 -24.52
N ILE A 132 23.94 -22.07 -23.58
CA ILE A 132 25.40 -22.10 -23.41
C ILE A 132 25.85 -23.50 -23.00
N ARG A 133 25.20 -24.09 -21.99
CA ARG A 133 25.54 -25.39 -21.39
C ARG A 133 25.45 -26.55 -22.39
N ILE A 134 24.53 -26.47 -23.34
CA ILE A 134 24.38 -27.47 -24.44
C ILE A 134 25.07 -27.05 -25.74
N GLY A 135 25.46 -25.78 -25.88
CA GLY A 135 26.03 -25.21 -27.09
C GLY A 135 25.01 -25.03 -28.22
N ASN A 136 23.78 -24.62 -27.88
CA ASN A 136 22.74 -24.28 -28.86
C ASN A 136 22.78 -22.78 -29.15
N PHE A 137 23.43 -22.39 -30.25
CA PHE A 137 23.56 -20.99 -30.65
C PHE A 137 22.23 -20.28 -30.86
N GLU A 138 21.29 -20.94 -31.55
CA GLU A 138 20.02 -20.34 -31.98
C GLU A 138 19.15 -19.99 -30.78
N ALA A 139 18.99 -20.93 -29.83
CA ALA A 139 18.26 -20.68 -28.59
C ALA A 139 18.91 -19.56 -27.74
N GLY A 140 20.24 -19.46 -27.77
CA GLY A 140 20.97 -18.39 -27.10
C GLY A 140 20.73 -17.02 -27.73
N LEU A 141 20.67 -16.97 -29.07
CA LEU A 141 20.39 -15.77 -29.85
C LEU A 141 18.94 -15.28 -29.64
N GLU A 142 17.96 -16.18 -29.68
CA GLU A 142 16.56 -15.89 -29.40
C GLU A 142 16.38 -15.29 -27.99
N ALA A 143 17.02 -15.90 -26.98
CA ALA A 143 17.01 -15.37 -25.63
C ALA A 143 17.63 -13.97 -25.54
N TRP A 144 18.69 -13.71 -26.31
CA TRP A 144 19.33 -12.39 -26.37
C TRP A 144 18.44 -11.33 -27.01
N GLN A 145 17.76 -11.68 -28.11
CA GLN A 145 16.77 -10.82 -28.78
C GLN A 145 15.64 -10.44 -27.82
N CYS A 146 15.14 -11.41 -27.04
CA CYS A 146 14.14 -11.17 -26.01
C CYS A 146 14.59 -10.16 -24.95
N PHE A 147 15.86 -10.17 -24.52
CA PHE A 147 16.36 -9.20 -23.54
C PHE A 147 16.70 -7.84 -24.13
N LEU A 148 17.03 -7.74 -25.43
CA LEU A 148 17.48 -6.49 -26.03
C LEU A 148 16.50 -5.34 -25.79
N LYS A 149 15.19 -5.58 -26.04
CA LYS A 149 14.14 -4.59 -25.79
C LYS A 149 14.14 -4.11 -24.34
N HIS A 150 14.38 -4.99 -23.37
CA HIS A 150 14.42 -4.61 -21.96
C HIS A 150 15.67 -3.81 -21.59
N TYR A 151 16.81 -3.99 -22.27
CA TYR A 151 17.98 -3.12 -22.07
C TYR A 151 17.70 -1.67 -22.45
N TYR A 152 16.95 -1.44 -23.54
CA TYR A 152 16.47 -0.10 -23.91
C TYR A 152 15.46 0.43 -22.89
N ALA A 153 14.43 -0.36 -22.58
CA ALA A 153 13.35 0.03 -21.66
C ALA A 153 13.89 0.50 -20.29
N PHE A 154 14.82 -0.26 -19.70
CA PHE A 154 15.37 0.01 -18.37
C PHE A 154 16.72 0.76 -18.39
N ASN A 155 17.05 1.45 -19.48
CA ASN A 155 18.21 2.35 -19.58
C ASN A 155 19.59 1.71 -19.37
N HIS A 156 19.74 0.43 -19.71
CA HIS A 156 21.03 -0.25 -19.78
C HIS A 156 21.73 0.06 -21.11
N CYS A 157 21.97 1.35 -21.38
CA CYS A 157 22.38 1.86 -22.70
C CYS A 157 23.62 1.18 -23.28
N LYS A 158 24.60 0.80 -22.44
CA LYS A 158 25.80 0.08 -22.92
C LYS A 158 25.45 -1.29 -23.51
N TYR A 159 24.68 -2.08 -22.76
CA TYR A 159 24.21 -3.39 -23.21
C TYR A 159 23.23 -3.28 -24.38
N ALA A 160 22.40 -2.23 -24.40
CA ALA A 160 21.50 -1.94 -25.52
C ALA A 160 22.29 -1.69 -26.82
N LYS A 161 23.31 -0.82 -26.79
CA LYS A 161 24.20 -0.54 -27.93
C LYS A 161 24.92 -1.80 -28.40
N MET A 162 25.64 -2.46 -27.50
CA MET A 162 26.44 -3.65 -27.83
C MET A 162 25.55 -4.80 -28.32
N GLY A 163 24.40 -5.00 -27.70
CA GLY A 163 23.43 -6.03 -28.10
C GLY A 163 22.84 -5.77 -29.48
N SER A 164 22.48 -4.51 -29.79
CA SER A 164 22.03 -4.13 -31.14
C SER A 164 23.11 -4.36 -32.19
N ASN A 165 24.36 -3.96 -31.91
CA ASN A 165 25.46 -4.18 -32.83
C ASN A 165 25.75 -5.67 -33.04
N TYR A 166 25.81 -6.45 -31.96
CA TYR A 166 26.00 -7.89 -32.01
C TYR A 166 24.92 -8.58 -32.88
N LEU A 167 23.64 -8.28 -32.67
CA LEU A 167 22.58 -8.88 -33.47
C LEU A 167 22.66 -8.48 -34.95
N PHE A 168 23.00 -7.22 -35.23
CA PHE A 168 23.19 -6.74 -36.59
C PHE A 168 24.38 -7.42 -37.29
N GLU A 169 25.51 -7.58 -36.60
CA GLU A 169 26.68 -8.31 -37.11
C GLU A 169 26.35 -9.77 -37.37
N ILE A 170 25.61 -10.44 -36.48
CA ILE A 170 25.18 -11.83 -36.70
C ILE A 170 24.25 -11.95 -37.92
N GLN A 171 23.34 -10.99 -38.13
CA GLN A 171 22.43 -10.99 -39.29
C GLN A 171 23.12 -10.69 -40.61
N THR A 172 24.19 -9.90 -40.59
CA THR A 172 24.98 -9.51 -41.77
C THR A 172 26.20 -10.42 -42.01
N CYS A 173 26.41 -11.40 -41.13
CA CYS A 173 27.53 -12.33 -41.14
C CYS A 173 27.48 -13.26 -42.38
N THR A 174 28.66 -13.62 -42.90
CA THR A 174 28.73 -14.58 -44.01
C THR A 174 28.25 -15.98 -43.56
N PRO A 175 27.61 -16.77 -44.43
CA PRO A 175 27.12 -18.10 -44.07
C PRO A 175 28.19 -19.02 -43.47
N TRP A 176 29.42 -18.92 -43.97
CA TRP A 176 30.57 -19.68 -43.47
C TRP A 176 30.92 -19.31 -42.02
N LEU A 177 31.04 -18.02 -41.72
CA LEU A 177 31.36 -17.57 -40.36
C LEU A 177 30.22 -17.89 -39.39
N LEU A 178 28.96 -17.73 -39.83
CA LEU A 178 27.79 -18.11 -39.03
C LEU A 178 27.77 -19.61 -38.72
N SER A 179 28.12 -20.47 -39.68
CA SER A 179 28.24 -21.92 -39.47
C SER A 179 29.33 -22.24 -38.44
N ASN A 180 30.50 -21.59 -38.53
CA ASN A 180 31.57 -21.76 -37.55
C ASN A 180 31.18 -21.27 -36.15
N LEU A 181 30.46 -20.15 -36.05
CA LEU A 181 29.96 -19.64 -34.78
C LEU A 181 28.99 -20.63 -34.14
N LYS A 182 28.05 -21.22 -34.91
CA LYS A 182 27.09 -22.21 -34.40
C LYS A 182 27.75 -23.39 -33.68
N HIS A 183 28.94 -23.80 -34.12
CA HIS A 183 29.67 -24.92 -33.53
C HIS A 183 30.60 -24.54 -32.38
N ASN A 184 31.02 -23.26 -32.28
CA ASN A 184 32.07 -22.80 -31.36
C ASN A 184 31.61 -21.75 -30.32
N VAL A 185 30.30 -21.68 -30.03
CA VAL A 185 29.72 -20.68 -29.10
C VAL A 185 30.15 -20.89 -27.64
N SER A 186 30.43 -22.13 -27.27
CA SER A 186 30.74 -22.50 -25.89
C SER A 186 31.78 -23.60 -25.83
N ALA A 187 32.61 -23.56 -24.79
CA ALA A 187 33.72 -24.48 -24.60
C ALA A 187 33.41 -25.48 -23.48
N THR A 188 33.88 -26.73 -23.59
CA THR A 188 33.79 -27.70 -22.49
C THR A 188 35.17 -27.98 -21.92
N ILE A 189 35.28 -28.01 -20.60
CA ILE A 189 36.52 -28.39 -19.90
C ILE A 189 36.57 -29.92 -19.73
N THR A 190 35.42 -30.56 -19.50
CA THR A 190 35.34 -31.98 -19.11
C THR A 190 34.80 -32.91 -20.19
N GLY A 191 34.31 -32.38 -21.32
CA GLY A 191 33.67 -33.17 -22.39
C GLY A 191 32.28 -33.74 -22.05
N LYS A 192 31.81 -33.61 -20.81
CA LYS A 192 30.52 -34.15 -20.36
C LYS A 192 29.32 -33.35 -20.93
N PRO A 193 28.13 -33.96 -21.10
CA PRO A 193 26.92 -33.24 -21.49
C PRO A 193 26.55 -32.15 -20.48
N PHE A 194 25.98 -31.04 -20.95
CA PHE A 194 25.55 -29.90 -20.12
C PHE A 194 26.68 -29.19 -19.33
N THR A 195 27.96 -29.43 -19.65
CA THR A 195 29.10 -28.78 -18.95
C THR A 195 29.74 -27.64 -19.71
N LYS A 196 29.24 -27.29 -20.90
CA LYS A 196 29.82 -26.19 -21.67
C LYS A 196 29.69 -24.85 -20.92
N LEU A 197 30.69 -24.00 -21.08
CA LEU A 197 30.83 -22.68 -20.49
C LEU A 197 30.86 -21.63 -21.59
N ALA A 198 30.43 -20.42 -21.26
CA ALA A 198 30.67 -19.29 -22.15
C ALA A 198 32.18 -19.12 -22.36
N LEU A 199 32.61 -18.63 -23.52
CA LEU A 199 34.02 -18.57 -23.88
C LEU A 199 34.83 -17.69 -22.90
N ASP A 200 34.25 -16.60 -22.43
CA ASP A 200 34.84 -15.73 -21.40
C ASP A 200 35.00 -16.46 -20.06
N GLU A 201 33.98 -17.19 -19.63
CA GLU A 201 34.03 -18.02 -18.41
C GLU A 201 35.06 -19.15 -18.55
N ALA A 202 35.15 -19.78 -19.73
CA ALA A 202 36.16 -20.80 -20.01
C ALA A 202 37.58 -20.22 -19.97
N ILE A 203 37.80 -19.04 -20.55
CA ILE A 203 39.09 -18.32 -20.48
C ILE A 203 39.42 -17.98 -19.04
N GLU A 204 38.44 -17.52 -18.25
CA GLU A 204 38.63 -17.20 -16.84
C GLU A 204 39.00 -18.45 -16.00
N CYS A 205 38.31 -19.56 -16.23
CA CYS A 205 38.52 -20.81 -15.49
C CYS A 205 39.76 -21.61 -15.92
N THR A 206 40.34 -21.31 -17.09
CA THR A 206 41.51 -22.03 -17.62
C THR A 206 42.72 -21.11 -17.70
N ILE A 207 42.84 -20.32 -18.77
CA ILE A 207 43.99 -19.47 -19.08
C ILE A 207 44.22 -18.45 -17.96
N ASN A 208 43.18 -17.78 -17.45
CA ASN A 208 43.35 -16.74 -16.43
C ASN A 208 43.56 -17.30 -15.03
N ARG A 209 43.02 -18.49 -14.71
CA ARG A 209 43.26 -19.15 -13.43
C ARG A 209 44.76 -19.44 -13.25
N GLU A 210 45.40 -19.94 -14.30
CA GLU A 210 46.82 -20.26 -14.30
C GLU A 210 47.70 -19.01 -14.50
N SER A 211 47.18 -17.95 -15.14
CA SER A 211 47.95 -16.74 -15.48
C SER A 211 47.88 -15.57 -14.48
N LYS A 212 46.88 -15.54 -13.59
CA LYS A 212 46.69 -14.51 -12.54
C LYS A 212 47.35 -14.89 -11.19
N SER A 213 48.63 -15.28 -11.19
CA SER A 213 49.38 -15.53 -9.95
C SER A 213 49.90 -14.22 -9.31
N LYS A 214 50.32 -14.24 -8.03
CA LYS A 214 50.94 -13.07 -7.34
C LYS A 214 52.18 -12.51 -8.06
N SER A 215 52.79 -13.30 -8.94
CA SER A 215 53.92 -12.98 -9.80
C SER A 215 53.55 -12.93 -11.30
N GLY A 216 52.26 -12.98 -11.63
CA GLY A 216 51.70 -13.00 -13.00
C GLY A 216 51.06 -11.66 -13.41
N ILE A 217 50.06 -11.70 -14.29
CA ILE A 217 49.42 -10.50 -14.92
C ILE A 217 48.80 -9.54 -13.89
N SER A 218 48.46 -10.01 -12.68
CA SER A 218 47.90 -9.19 -11.59
C SER A 218 48.97 -8.54 -10.70
N GLY A 219 50.27 -8.87 -10.89
CA GLY A 219 51.39 -8.17 -10.28
C GLY A 219 51.86 -6.99 -11.14
N LYS A 220 52.64 -6.06 -10.56
CA LYS A 220 53.29 -4.96 -11.31
C LYS A 220 54.37 -5.54 -12.24
N MET A 221 54.00 -5.95 -13.45
CA MET A 221 54.95 -6.25 -14.52
C MET A 221 54.99 -5.07 -15.49
N ASP A 222 56.20 -4.64 -15.89
CA ASP A 222 56.38 -3.70 -17.01
C ASP A 222 55.94 -4.36 -18.34
N ASP A 223 55.57 -3.54 -19.32
CA ASP A 223 54.97 -3.97 -20.60
C ASP A 223 55.77 -5.06 -21.34
N ASP A 224 57.10 -5.01 -21.34
CA ASP A 224 57.97 -6.03 -21.98
C ASP A 224 57.92 -7.40 -21.30
N ARG A 225 57.77 -7.40 -19.97
CA ARG A 225 57.60 -8.63 -19.18
C ARG A 225 56.21 -9.21 -19.38
N LEU A 226 55.21 -8.34 -19.56
CA LEU A 226 53.84 -8.74 -19.91
C LEU A 226 53.82 -9.47 -21.27
N HIS A 227 54.50 -8.93 -22.28
CA HIS A 227 54.61 -9.56 -23.61
C HIS A 227 55.33 -10.90 -23.57
N SER A 228 56.44 -11.00 -22.84
CA SER A 228 57.18 -12.26 -22.68
C SER A 228 56.32 -13.30 -21.94
N TYR A 229 55.59 -12.86 -20.91
CA TYR A 229 54.67 -13.70 -20.16
C TYR A 229 53.51 -14.23 -21.01
N TYR A 230 52.85 -13.41 -21.84
CA TYR A 230 51.82 -13.86 -22.76
C TYR A 230 52.34 -14.87 -23.79
N ARG A 231 53.59 -14.74 -24.23
CA ARG A 231 54.23 -15.70 -25.15
C ARG A 231 54.59 -17.03 -24.49
N SER A 232 54.94 -17.02 -23.19
CA SER A 232 55.38 -18.22 -22.47
C SER A 232 54.30 -18.87 -21.60
N SER A 233 53.16 -18.21 -21.37
CA SER A 233 52.13 -18.67 -20.41
C SER A 233 51.52 -20.02 -20.80
N SER A 234 51.25 -20.25 -22.08
CA SER A 234 50.73 -21.54 -22.58
C SER A 234 51.73 -22.68 -22.39
N LEU A 235 53.03 -22.40 -22.51
CA LEU A 235 54.12 -23.34 -22.24
C LEU A 235 54.25 -23.61 -20.74
N GLY A 236 54.17 -22.58 -19.90
CA GLY A 236 54.19 -22.72 -18.44
C GLY A 236 53.01 -23.53 -17.91
N ALA A 237 51.81 -23.26 -18.42
CA ALA A 237 50.60 -24.05 -18.17
C ALA A 237 50.78 -25.53 -18.55
N LYS A 238 51.35 -25.79 -19.74
CA LYS A 238 51.63 -27.14 -20.22
C LYS A 238 52.67 -27.86 -19.34
N MET A 239 53.74 -27.17 -18.96
CA MET A 239 54.75 -27.72 -18.05
C MET A 239 54.18 -28.06 -16.68
N LEU A 240 53.35 -27.18 -16.12
CA LEU A 240 52.68 -27.42 -14.83
C LEU A 240 51.79 -28.66 -14.89
N ARG A 241 50.93 -28.77 -15.93
CA ARG A 241 50.08 -29.96 -16.12
C ARG A 241 50.89 -31.23 -16.29
N THR A 242 51.96 -31.20 -17.10
CA THR A 242 52.83 -32.37 -17.26
C THR A 242 53.51 -32.77 -15.94
N VAL A 243 53.88 -31.81 -15.09
CA VAL A 243 54.41 -32.07 -13.75
C VAL A 243 53.33 -32.64 -12.83
N GLU A 244 52.11 -32.11 -12.85
CA GLU A 244 50.96 -32.63 -12.08
C GLU A 244 50.61 -34.07 -12.49
N GLU A 245 50.58 -34.35 -13.79
CA GLU A 245 50.40 -35.68 -14.38
C GLU A 245 51.53 -36.65 -13.95
N LEU A 246 52.79 -36.20 -14.01
CA LEU A 246 53.96 -36.98 -13.56
C LEU A 246 53.94 -37.28 -12.05
N LEU A 247 53.39 -36.37 -11.26
CA LEU A 247 53.27 -36.51 -9.80
C LEU A 247 51.98 -37.22 -9.37
N SER A 248 51.15 -37.69 -10.32
CA SER A 248 49.84 -38.28 -10.08
C SER A 248 48.97 -37.41 -9.15
N ILE A 249 49.07 -36.08 -9.28
CA ILE A 249 48.20 -35.16 -8.57
C ILE A 249 46.86 -35.18 -9.31
N GLU A 250 46.02 -36.17 -8.97
CA GLU A 250 44.63 -36.18 -9.41
C GLU A 250 43.92 -34.98 -8.76
N GLU A 251 43.44 -34.02 -9.58
CA GLU A 251 42.45 -33.04 -9.14
C GLU A 251 41.13 -33.78 -8.82
N ASN A 252 41.09 -34.51 -7.70
CA ASN A 252 39.92 -35.23 -7.19
C ASN A 252 38.75 -34.31 -6.77
N GLY A 253 38.81 -33.01 -7.11
CA GLY A 253 37.86 -31.99 -6.66
C GLY A 253 36.81 -31.54 -7.68
N SER A 254 36.97 -31.83 -8.98
CA SER A 254 36.09 -31.24 -10.02
C SER A 254 34.91 -32.11 -10.47
N GLU A 255 34.81 -33.35 -9.98
CA GLU A 255 33.88 -34.32 -10.57
C GLU A 255 32.43 -34.20 -10.10
N MET A 256 32.17 -33.54 -8.97
CA MET A 256 30.81 -33.36 -8.47
C MET A 256 30.32 -31.94 -8.71
N ASN A 257 29.33 -31.80 -9.60
CA ASN A 257 28.53 -30.59 -9.66
C ASN A 257 27.81 -30.41 -8.30
N ILE A 258 28.33 -29.52 -7.46
CA ILE A 258 27.79 -29.22 -6.12
C ILE A 258 26.28 -28.90 -6.19
N GLU A 259 25.82 -28.30 -7.30
CA GLU A 259 24.42 -27.95 -7.51
C GLU A 259 23.51 -29.19 -7.68
N ASN A 260 24.04 -30.32 -8.15
CA ASN A 260 23.30 -31.57 -8.36
C ASN A 260 23.45 -32.56 -7.20
N THR A 261 24.11 -32.17 -6.10
CA THR A 261 24.23 -33.03 -4.93
C THR A 261 22.87 -33.17 -4.23
N PHE A 262 22.56 -34.37 -3.73
CA PHE A 262 21.30 -34.65 -3.04
C PHE A 262 21.00 -33.66 -1.90
N SER A 263 22.02 -33.32 -1.10
CA SER A 263 21.91 -32.35 -0.01
C SER A 263 21.58 -30.93 -0.50
N ARG A 264 22.10 -30.52 -1.67
CA ARG A 264 21.74 -29.24 -2.29
C ARG A 264 20.29 -29.24 -2.75
N ILE A 265 19.87 -30.30 -3.46
CA ILE A 265 18.49 -30.44 -3.96
C ILE A 265 17.50 -30.41 -2.80
N GLN A 266 17.76 -31.16 -1.72
CA GLN A 266 16.92 -31.15 -0.53
C GLN A 266 16.83 -29.77 0.13
N ARG A 267 17.95 -29.04 0.22
CA ARG A 267 17.94 -27.67 0.74
C ARG A 267 17.12 -26.73 -0.13
N ASP A 268 17.24 -26.81 -1.45
CA ASP A 268 16.47 -25.97 -2.37
C ASP A 268 14.97 -26.28 -2.30
N ILE A 269 14.59 -27.56 -2.16
CA ILE A 269 13.19 -27.97 -1.92
C ILE A 269 12.67 -27.41 -0.59
N SER A 270 13.47 -27.48 0.48
CA SER A 270 13.12 -26.91 1.79
C SER A 270 12.90 -25.40 1.69
N ASP A 271 13.84 -24.68 1.06
CA ASP A 271 13.75 -23.23 0.88
C ASP A 271 12.56 -22.84 0.00
N LEU A 272 12.26 -23.62 -1.05
CA LEU A 272 11.07 -23.42 -1.88
C LEU A 272 9.77 -23.59 -1.08
N LYS A 273 9.69 -24.58 -0.18
CA LYS A 273 8.55 -24.73 0.74
C LYS A 273 8.40 -23.51 1.65
N ILE A 274 9.49 -22.90 2.11
CA ILE A 274 9.45 -21.65 2.88
C ILE A 274 8.83 -20.52 2.05
N ILE A 275 9.23 -20.38 0.77
CA ILE A 275 8.65 -19.37 -0.13
C ILE A 275 7.16 -19.61 -0.32
N ILE A 276 6.75 -20.84 -0.66
CA ILE A 276 5.33 -21.21 -0.85
C ILE A 276 4.52 -20.94 0.41
N ASN A 277 5.00 -21.37 1.58
CA ASN A 277 4.30 -21.17 2.85
C ASN A 277 4.22 -19.69 3.26
N SER A 278 5.19 -18.88 2.86
CA SER A 278 5.17 -17.43 3.09
C SER A 278 4.19 -16.71 2.18
N ILE A 279 4.02 -17.19 0.94
CA ILE A 279 3.10 -16.63 -0.05
C ILE A 279 1.88 -17.55 -0.17
N LYS A 280 0.94 -17.41 0.76
CA LYS A 280 -0.28 -18.25 0.81
C LYS A 280 -1.32 -17.93 -0.26
N ILE A 281 -1.04 -17.00 -1.17
CA ILE A 281 -1.92 -16.62 -2.27
C ILE A 281 -1.26 -17.01 -3.59
N ASN A 282 -2.01 -17.70 -4.43
CA ASN A 282 -1.57 -17.97 -5.80
C ASN A 282 -1.63 -16.67 -6.64
N PRO A 283 -0.49 -16.15 -7.16
CA PRO A 283 -0.45 -14.92 -7.96
C PRO A 283 -1.33 -14.94 -9.22
N PHE A 284 -1.70 -16.13 -9.72
CA PHE A 284 -2.49 -16.31 -10.94
C PHE A 284 -3.99 -16.54 -10.70
N MET A 285 -4.42 -16.70 -9.44
CA MET A 285 -5.83 -16.95 -9.06
C MET A 285 -6.49 -15.76 -8.34
N ILE A 286 -5.88 -14.58 -8.38
CA ILE A 286 -6.43 -13.37 -7.74
C ILE A 286 -7.61 -12.87 -8.58
N ASN A 287 -8.79 -13.43 -8.35
CA ASN A 287 -9.99 -13.23 -9.18
C ASN A 287 -10.73 -11.90 -8.96
N ASN A 288 -10.43 -11.18 -7.87
CA ASN A 288 -11.24 -10.03 -7.42
C ASN A 288 -10.71 -8.65 -7.79
N ASN A 289 -9.54 -8.51 -8.42
CA ASN A 289 -8.92 -7.20 -8.60
C ASN A 289 -8.64 -6.88 -10.07
N THR A 290 -9.25 -5.79 -10.56
CA THR A 290 -8.78 -5.05 -11.74
C THR A 290 -7.35 -4.52 -11.57
N SER A 291 -6.84 -4.52 -10.33
CA SER A 291 -5.58 -3.90 -9.92
C SER A 291 -4.56 -4.90 -9.37
N PHE A 292 -3.29 -4.58 -9.55
CA PHE A 292 -2.19 -5.44 -9.10
C PHE A 292 -2.05 -5.42 -7.58
N MET A 293 -1.86 -6.59 -6.97
CA MET A 293 -1.71 -6.77 -5.54
C MET A 293 -0.33 -7.34 -5.19
N ARG A 294 0.34 -6.75 -4.20
CA ARG A 294 1.60 -7.27 -3.65
C ARG A 294 1.35 -8.55 -2.84
N LEU A 295 2.17 -9.57 -3.08
CA LEU A 295 1.97 -10.90 -2.50
C LEU A 295 2.17 -10.95 -0.97
N SER A 296 3.06 -10.12 -0.41
CA SER A 296 3.42 -10.16 1.01
C SER A 296 2.56 -9.28 1.91
N THR A 297 2.02 -8.18 1.37
CA THR A 297 1.37 -7.10 2.13
C THR A 297 -0.07 -6.84 1.69
N GLY A 298 -0.49 -7.37 0.53
CA GLY A 298 -1.82 -7.10 -0.02
C GLY A 298 -2.04 -5.69 -0.54
N ILE A 299 -1.00 -4.84 -0.56
CA ILE A 299 -1.08 -3.48 -1.10
C ILE A 299 -1.50 -3.54 -2.57
N ILE A 300 -2.51 -2.74 -2.91
CA ILE A 300 -2.98 -2.52 -4.27
C ILE A 300 -2.14 -1.41 -4.88
N VAL A 301 -1.44 -1.74 -5.97
CA VAL A 301 -0.63 -0.78 -6.71
C VAL A 301 -1.50 -0.13 -7.79
N PRO A 302 -1.39 1.20 -8.00
CA PRO A 302 -2.10 1.89 -9.08
C PRO A 302 -1.86 1.26 -10.46
N ASP A 303 -2.93 1.11 -11.24
CA ASP A 303 -2.91 0.44 -12.53
C ASP A 303 -1.97 1.11 -13.55
N ASP A 304 -1.79 2.43 -13.47
CA ASP A 304 -0.91 3.20 -14.34
C ASP A 304 0.56 2.77 -14.19
N VAL A 305 1.03 2.54 -12.95
CA VAL A 305 2.39 2.05 -12.67
C VAL A 305 2.59 0.66 -13.26
N VAL A 306 1.61 -0.23 -13.10
CA VAL A 306 1.72 -1.61 -13.57
C VAL A 306 1.66 -1.68 -15.11
N LYS A 307 0.77 -0.89 -15.72
CA LYS A 307 0.68 -0.76 -17.19
C LYS A 307 1.95 -0.21 -17.80
N GLU A 308 2.63 0.75 -17.15
CA GLU A 308 3.96 1.21 -17.59
C GLU A 308 4.99 0.07 -17.62
N ILE A 309 5.01 -0.78 -16.60
CA ILE A 309 5.92 -1.93 -16.53
C ILE A 309 5.57 -2.96 -17.63
N LEU A 310 4.28 -3.27 -17.82
CA LEU A 310 3.81 -4.19 -18.85
C LEU A 310 4.18 -3.70 -20.27
N ASN A 311 4.08 -2.39 -20.51
CA ASN A 311 4.40 -1.77 -21.80
C ASN A 311 5.90 -1.51 -22.00
N ALA A 312 6.73 -1.71 -20.97
CA ALA A 312 8.18 -1.47 -21.04
C ALA A 312 8.84 -2.22 -22.19
N GLY A 313 8.43 -3.48 -22.42
CA GLY A 313 8.96 -4.30 -23.52
C GLY A 313 8.66 -3.72 -24.90
N ALA A 314 7.46 -3.16 -25.11
CA ALA A 314 7.07 -2.54 -26.37
C ALA A 314 7.84 -1.23 -26.63
N LEU A 315 7.91 -0.36 -25.60
CA LEU A 315 8.69 0.88 -25.65
C LEU A 315 10.16 0.62 -25.99
N GLY A 316 10.75 -0.39 -25.35
CA GLY A 316 12.13 -0.77 -25.61
C GLY A 316 12.36 -1.38 -26.98
N ALA A 317 11.37 -2.10 -27.54
CA ALA A 317 11.44 -2.65 -28.88
C ALA A 317 11.43 -1.53 -29.94
N GLU A 318 10.55 -0.53 -29.78
CA GLU A 318 10.51 0.65 -30.65
C GLU A 318 11.85 1.39 -30.65
N GLN A 319 12.42 1.65 -29.47
CA GLN A 319 13.73 2.28 -29.35
C GLN A 319 14.87 1.46 -29.95
N SER A 320 14.81 0.13 -29.82
CA SER A 320 15.82 -0.75 -30.42
C SER A 320 15.80 -0.69 -31.94
N LEU A 321 14.59 -0.63 -32.54
CA LEU A 321 14.42 -0.55 -33.98
C LEU A 321 14.84 0.82 -34.50
N GLU A 322 14.51 1.90 -33.80
CA GLU A 322 14.98 3.24 -34.13
C GLU A 322 16.51 3.32 -34.10
N PHE A 323 17.15 2.76 -33.06
CA PHE A 323 18.61 2.74 -32.95
C PHE A 323 19.26 2.02 -34.13
N ILE A 324 18.80 0.81 -34.44
CA ILE A 324 19.34 0.00 -35.55
C ILE A 324 19.18 0.76 -36.87
N THR A 325 17.99 1.29 -37.13
CA THR A 325 17.67 1.97 -38.39
C THR A 325 18.53 3.22 -38.57
N LYS A 326 18.49 4.16 -37.62
CA LYS A 326 19.14 5.47 -37.76
C LYS A 326 20.67 5.40 -37.67
N ARG A 327 21.23 4.45 -36.92
CA ARG A 327 22.67 4.42 -36.62
C ARG A 327 23.45 3.32 -37.34
N LEU A 328 22.86 2.14 -37.53
CA LEU A 328 23.56 1.01 -38.17
C LEU A 328 23.27 0.95 -39.67
N ILE A 329 22.01 1.17 -40.06
CA ILE A 329 21.58 1.08 -41.46
C ILE A 329 21.77 2.43 -42.19
N GLU A 330 21.01 3.45 -41.79
CA GLU A 330 20.99 4.77 -42.46
C GLU A 330 22.21 5.63 -42.14
N LYS A 331 22.84 5.40 -40.98
CA LYS A 331 23.97 6.19 -40.44
C LYS A 331 23.66 7.69 -40.38
N SER A 332 22.39 8.06 -40.18
CA SER A 332 21.91 9.44 -40.05
C SER A 332 22.23 10.06 -38.68
N MET A 333 22.53 9.23 -37.67
CA MET A 333 23.02 9.64 -36.34
C MET A 333 24.34 8.94 -35.99
N LYS A 334 25.18 9.54 -35.13
CA LYS A 334 26.44 8.90 -34.73
C LYS A 334 26.15 7.74 -33.78
N TYR A 335 26.93 6.68 -33.92
CA TYR A 335 26.82 5.48 -33.07
C TYR A 335 26.93 5.82 -31.57
N ASP A 336 27.88 6.69 -31.21
CA ASP A 336 28.18 7.05 -29.82
C ASP A 336 27.23 8.07 -29.20
N ASP A 337 26.34 8.68 -29.98
CA ASP A 337 25.38 9.66 -29.48
C ASP A 337 24.56 9.09 -28.31
N LYS A 338 24.12 9.98 -27.41
CA LYS A 338 23.35 9.56 -26.23
C LYS A 338 22.03 8.93 -26.67
N ILE A 339 21.66 7.82 -26.03
CA ILE A 339 20.33 7.21 -26.18
C ILE A 339 19.38 7.91 -25.21
N VAL A 340 18.18 8.27 -25.68
CA VAL A 340 17.13 8.86 -24.85
C VAL A 340 16.78 7.89 -23.72
N ARG A 341 16.69 8.39 -22.49
CA ARG A 341 16.40 7.57 -21.31
C ARG A 341 14.91 7.56 -21.03
N ASN A 342 14.38 6.38 -20.75
CA ASN A 342 13.00 6.18 -20.32
C ASN A 342 12.82 6.47 -18.83
N ARG A 343 11.64 6.94 -18.46
CA ARG A 343 11.24 7.17 -17.06
C ARG A 343 10.14 6.19 -16.65
N ILE A 344 10.42 4.89 -16.74
CA ILE A 344 9.47 3.84 -16.34
C ILE A 344 9.41 3.79 -14.82
N ARG A 345 8.22 3.94 -14.24
CA ARG A 345 8.01 3.73 -12.79
C ARG A 345 8.02 2.24 -12.49
N THR A 346 8.89 1.81 -11.59
CA THR A 346 8.89 0.46 -11.01
C THR A 346 8.01 0.42 -9.75
N LEU A 347 7.62 -0.78 -9.33
CA LEU A 347 6.86 -0.98 -8.09
C LEU A 347 7.59 -0.40 -6.86
N SER A 348 8.93 -0.48 -6.84
CA SER A 348 9.77 0.10 -5.80
C SER A 348 9.88 1.62 -5.88
N SER A 349 10.05 2.18 -7.09
CA SER A 349 10.14 3.64 -7.26
C SER A 349 8.85 4.36 -6.86
N TRP A 350 7.70 3.69 -6.98
CA TRP A 350 6.42 4.21 -6.49
C TRP A 350 6.38 4.34 -4.96
N ASP A 351 7.07 3.48 -4.22
CA ASP A 351 7.14 3.60 -2.75
C ASP A 351 7.93 4.84 -2.30
N ASP A 352 8.91 5.27 -3.12
CA ASP A 352 9.83 6.36 -2.80
C ASP A 352 9.28 7.75 -3.17
N VAL A 353 8.16 7.84 -3.90
CA VAL A 353 7.53 9.11 -4.24
C VAL A 353 6.92 9.73 -2.98
N PRO A 354 7.35 10.93 -2.54
CA PRO A 354 6.69 11.64 -1.46
C PRO A 354 5.23 11.83 -1.84
N ARG A 355 4.33 11.27 -1.03
CA ARG A 355 2.88 11.38 -1.22
C ARG A 355 2.47 12.80 -0.90
N LEU A 356 2.76 13.72 -1.83
CA LEU A 356 2.29 15.09 -1.74
C LEU A 356 0.77 15.02 -1.76
N ILE A 357 0.17 15.56 -0.71
CA ILE A 357 -1.24 15.94 -0.71
C ILE A 357 -1.42 16.76 -1.99
N LEU A 358 -2.27 16.30 -2.91
CA LEU A 358 -2.69 17.09 -4.06
C LEU A 358 -3.41 18.32 -3.50
N LYS A 359 -2.65 19.33 -3.13
CA LYS A 359 -3.18 20.68 -3.03
C LYS A 359 -3.39 21.07 -4.49
N GLN A 360 -4.61 20.88 -5.00
CA GLN A 360 -5.08 21.67 -6.14
C GLN A 360 -5.24 23.12 -5.65
N THR A 361 -4.15 23.74 -5.19
CA THR A 361 -4.16 25.13 -4.73
C THR A 361 -4.69 25.97 -5.88
N ILE A 362 -5.75 26.75 -5.62
CA ILE A 362 -6.06 27.95 -6.40
C ILE A 362 -4.72 28.62 -6.69
N SER A 363 -4.42 28.81 -7.97
CA SER A 363 -3.08 29.28 -8.35
C SER A 363 -2.82 30.61 -7.62
N GLU A 364 -1.59 30.85 -7.14
CA GLU A 364 -1.25 32.13 -6.51
C GLU A 364 -1.64 33.33 -7.40
N LYS A 365 -1.65 33.10 -8.72
CA LYS A 365 -2.10 34.04 -9.75
C LYS A 365 -3.59 34.37 -9.66
N GLU A 366 -4.46 33.39 -9.39
CA GLU A 366 -5.90 33.62 -9.15
C GLU A 366 -6.13 34.37 -7.83
N LYS A 367 -5.49 33.94 -6.74
CA LYS A 367 -5.58 34.63 -5.43
C LYS A 367 -5.24 36.12 -5.54
N ARG A 368 -4.20 36.45 -6.32
CA ARG A 368 -3.76 37.83 -6.54
C ARG A 368 -4.74 38.65 -7.37
N LYS A 369 -5.36 38.06 -8.41
CA LYS A 369 -6.43 38.71 -9.19
C LYS A 369 -7.66 39.02 -8.34
N ILE A 370 -7.99 38.14 -7.42
CA ILE A 370 -9.12 38.29 -6.49
C ILE A 370 -8.86 39.42 -5.51
N GLN A 371 -7.68 39.44 -4.89
CA GLN A 371 -7.30 40.56 -4.01
C GLN A 371 -7.41 41.89 -4.74
N LEU A 372 -6.90 41.97 -5.97
CA LEU A 372 -7.04 43.15 -6.82
C LEU A 372 -8.50 43.52 -7.11
N LEU A 373 -9.38 42.54 -7.40
CA LEU A 373 -10.81 42.79 -7.61
C LEU A 373 -11.47 43.37 -6.36
N PHE A 374 -11.25 42.77 -5.19
CA PHE A 374 -11.81 43.27 -3.92
C PHE A 374 -11.26 44.65 -3.54
N SER A 375 -9.96 44.89 -3.74
CA SER A 375 -9.35 46.21 -3.57
C SER A 375 -9.99 47.24 -4.50
N ASN A 376 -10.23 46.89 -5.76
CA ASN A 376 -10.88 47.77 -6.72
C ASN A 376 -12.34 48.03 -6.38
N ILE A 377 -13.10 47.04 -5.93
CA ILE A 377 -14.48 47.24 -5.47
C ILE A 377 -14.51 48.17 -4.24
N ALA A 378 -13.59 47.99 -3.30
CA ALA A 378 -13.46 48.87 -2.13
C ALA A 378 -13.11 50.32 -2.53
N LEU A 379 -12.20 50.51 -3.48
CA LEU A 379 -11.84 51.82 -4.03
C LEU A 379 -12.98 52.46 -4.85
N VAL A 380 -13.74 51.68 -5.61
CA VAL A 380 -14.89 52.24 -6.35
C VAL A 380 -16.00 52.63 -5.38
N ARG A 381 -16.19 51.90 -4.29
CA ARG A 381 -17.15 52.23 -3.23
C ARG A 381 -16.86 53.56 -2.54
N THR A 382 -15.59 53.98 -2.42
CA THR A 382 -15.28 55.31 -1.86
C THR A 382 -15.70 56.46 -2.76
N HIS A 383 -15.95 56.20 -4.05
CA HIS A 383 -16.27 57.22 -5.05
C HIS A 383 -17.65 57.04 -5.71
N ARG A 384 -18.33 55.91 -5.52
CA ARG A 384 -19.65 55.59 -6.08
C ARG A 384 -20.49 54.79 -5.10
N LEU A 385 -21.81 55.04 -5.11
CA LEU A 385 -22.79 54.18 -4.44
C LEU A 385 -22.92 52.87 -5.21
N LEU A 386 -22.10 51.88 -4.85
CA LEU A 386 -22.27 50.50 -5.28
C LEU A 386 -23.22 49.78 -4.32
N ASP A 387 -24.26 49.15 -4.86
CA ASP A 387 -25.09 48.22 -4.11
C ASP A 387 -24.31 46.93 -3.87
N MET A 388 -23.67 46.85 -2.70
CA MET A 388 -22.89 45.69 -2.30
C MET A 388 -23.77 44.46 -2.08
N ASP A 389 -25.03 44.64 -1.70
CA ASP A 389 -25.96 43.53 -1.50
C ASP A 389 -26.30 42.89 -2.84
N TYR A 390 -26.47 43.68 -3.89
CA TYR A 390 -26.63 43.15 -5.26
C TYR A 390 -25.36 42.43 -5.75
N ILE A 391 -24.19 43.00 -5.50
CA ILE A 391 -22.90 42.43 -5.93
C ILE A 391 -22.62 41.10 -5.21
N PHE A 392 -22.85 41.03 -3.90
CA PHE A 392 -22.61 39.82 -3.09
C PHE A 392 -23.72 38.77 -3.19
N ARG A 393 -24.84 39.04 -3.87
CA ARG A 393 -25.83 37.99 -4.22
C ARG A 393 -25.29 36.96 -5.20
N HIS A 394 -24.20 37.27 -5.90
CA HIS A 394 -23.58 36.36 -6.86
C HIS A 394 -22.24 35.84 -6.32
N GLU A 395 -22.01 34.54 -6.44
CA GLU A 395 -20.74 33.93 -6.08
C GLU A 395 -19.65 34.38 -7.07
N PHE A 396 -18.52 34.90 -6.57
CA PHE A 396 -17.39 35.35 -7.40
C PHE A 396 -16.48 34.23 -7.90
N PHE A 397 -16.78 33.00 -7.47
CA PHE A 397 -15.99 31.81 -7.66
C PHE A 397 -16.86 30.69 -8.22
N ASP A 398 -16.24 29.73 -8.90
CA ASP A 398 -16.93 28.49 -9.27
C ASP A 398 -17.38 27.69 -8.04
N ARG A 399 -16.87 28.03 -6.85
CA ARG A 399 -17.18 27.38 -5.56
C ARG A 399 -17.20 28.39 -4.40
N PRO A 400 -18.12 28.27 -3.44
CA PRO A 400 -18.23 29.18 -2.30
C PRO A 400 -17.01 29.11 -1.38
N VAL A 401 -16.19 30.15 -1.36
CA VAL A 401 -14.91 30.19 -0.58
C VAL A 401 -15.16 30.28 0.93
N ALA A 402 -16.36 30.70 1.34
CA ALA A 402 -16.82 30.60 2.72
C ALA A 402 -16.95 29.14 3.19
N LEU A 403 -17.16 28.19 2.27
CA LEU A 403 -17.38 26.78 2.56
C LEU A 403 -16.29 25.87 2.01
N THR A 404 -15.36 26.38 1.19
CA THR A 404 -14.32 25.59 0.51
C THR A 404 -12.90 26.01 0.85
N ASP A 405 -11.98 25.05 0.85
CA ASP A 405 -10.54 25.30 0.99
C ASP A 405 -9.88 25.61 -0.36
N ASP A 406 -8.59 25.95 -0.30
CA ASP A 406 -7.80 26.26 -1.49
C ASP A 406 -7.66 25.08 -2.45
N SER A 407 -7.97 23.84 -2.02
CA SER A 407 -7.99 22.65 -2.87
C SER A 407 -9.34 22.41 -3.56
N GLY A 408 -10.34 23.24 -3.23
CA GLY A 408 -11.69 23.14 -3.74
C GLY A 408 -12.57 22.10 -3.02
N GLY A 409 -12.08 21.51 -1.93
CA GLY A 409 -12.84 20.65 -1.03
C GLY A 409 -13.52 21.50 0.04
N LEU A 410 -14.32 20.89 0.92
CA LEU A 410 -14.93 21.62 2.04
C LEU A 410 -13.86 22.17 2.98
N TYR A 411 -14.00 23.43 3.41
CA TYR A 411 -13.04 24.12 4.26
C TYR A 411 -12.87 23.41 5.61
N ARG A 412 -11.60 23.27 6.03
CA ARG A 412 -11.22 22.64 7.30
C ARG A 412 -10.31 23.58 8.09
N PRO A 413 -10.73 24.08 9.27
CA PRO A 413 -9.79 24.77 10.15
C PRO A 413 -8.66 23.82 10.55
N GLN A 414 -7.41 24.31 10.47
CA GLN A 414 -6.21 23.52 10.81
C GLN A 414 -6.10 23.20 12.31
N GLU A 415 -6.92 23.85 13.12
CA GLU A 415 -6.93 23.72 14.55
C GLU A 415 -8.12 22.86 14.99
N LYS A 416 -7.81 21.62 15.36
CA LYS A 416 -8.66 20.71 16.14
C LYS A 416 -8.96 21.24 17.57
N TYR A 417 -8.70 22.52 17.88
CA TYR A 417 -8.85 23.05 19.23
C TYR A 417 -10.32 22.95 19.69
N SER A 418 -10.50 22.04 20.64
CA SER A 418 -11.30 22.19 21.84
C SER A 418 -12.81 22.41 21.68
N VAL A 419 -13.51 21.67 20.84
CA VAL A 419 -14.91 21.41 21.21
C VAL A 419 -14.92 20.54 22.47
N SER A 420 -14.02 19.55 22.56
CA SER A 420 -13.77 18.79 23.79
C SER A 420 -13.45 19.74 24.94
N ASP A 421 -12.41 20.57 24.81
CA ASP A 421 -11.96 21.36 25.96
C ASP A 421 -12.93 22.52 26.26
N TYR A 422 -13.72 23.00 25.28
CA TYR A 422 -14.82 23.95 25.54
C TYR A 422 -16.00 23.27 26.22
N ILE A 423 -16.39 22.08 25.78
CA ILE A 423 -17.43 21.31 26.44
C ILE A 423 -16.98 20.91 27.86
N GLU A 424 -15.70 20.56 28.05
CA GLU A 424 -15.10 20.41 29.37
C GLU A 424 -15.21 21.73 30.16
N GLU A 425 -14.80 22.89 29.63
CA GLU A 425 -14.96 24.21 30.28
C GLU A 425 -16.42 24.50 30.68
N LEU A 426 -17.40 24.05 29.90
CA LEU A 426 -18.82 24.22 30.19
C LEU A 426 -19.29 23.36 31.38
N PHE A 427 -18.63 22.24 31.67
CA PHE A 427 -19.05 21.29 32.69
C PHE A 427 -18.34 21.50 34.04
N PRO A 428 -19.11 21.64 35.14
CA PRO A 428 -18.55 21.74 36.48
C PRO A 428 -17.67 20.55 36.88
N SER A 429 -16.78 20.74 37.84
CA SER A 429 -15.90 19.70 38.38
C SER A 429 -16.64 18.56 39.08
N HIS A 430 -17.86 18.79 39.57
CA HIS A 430 -18.63 17.79 40.33
C HIS A 430 -19.27 16.70 39.46
N VAL A 431 -19.37 16.92 38.14
CA VAL A 431 -19.88 15.93 37.17
C VAL A 431 -18.75 15.09 36.55
N ARG A 432 -17.49 15.37 36.95
CA ARG A 432 -16.29 14.69 36.48
C ARG A 432 -15.82 13.72 37.54
N HIS A 433 -15.70 12.46 37.16
CA HIS A 433 -15.25 11.41 38.07
C HIS A 433 -13.86 10.92 37.68
N THR A 434 -13.06 10.58 38.69
CA THR A 434 -11.70 10.02 38.52
C THR A 434 -11.68 8.50 38.51
N SER A 435 -12.79 7.86 38.86
CA SER A 435 -12.92 6.40 38.94
C SER A 435 -14.34 5.97 38.58
N LEU A 436 -14.45 4.84 37.89
CA LEU A 436 -15.74 4.19 37.64
C LEU A 436 -16.37 3.72 38.95
N PRO A 437 -17.70 3.64 39.05
CA PRO A 437 -18.37 3.02 40.19
C PRO A 437 -17.91 1.57 40.35
N THR A 438 -17.73 1.10 41.58
CA THR A 438 -17.45 -0.31 41.85
C THR A 438 -18.71 -1.12 41.51
N VAL A 439 -18.64 -1.93 40.46
CA VAL A 439 -19.81 -2.66 39.94
C VAL A 439 -19.61 -4.17 39.97
N SER A 440 -20.72 -4.88 40.20
CA SER A 440 -20.80 -6.35 40.15
C SER A 440 -20.92 -6.88 38.72
N SER A 441 -21.45 -6.08 37.79
CA SER A 441 -21.56 -6.40 36.36
C SER A 441 -21.35 -5.18 35.47
N GLY A 442 -20.25 -5.18 34.71
CA GLY A 442 -19.85 -4.07 33.83
C GLY A 442 -20.00 -4.38 32.34
N HIS A 443 -20.51 -3.42 31.57
CA HIS A 443 -20.53 -3.45 30.10
C HIS A 443 -19.67 -2.33 29.55
N MET A 444 -18.68 -2.65 28.71
CA MET A 444 -17.78 -1.67 28.10
C MET A 444 -17.92 -1.69 26.58
N ILE A 445 -17.96 -0.52 25.96
CA ILE A 445 -18.16 -0.35 24.52
C ILE A 445 -17.05 0.53 23.96
N PHE A 446 -16.33 0.04 22.96
CA PHE A 446 -15.23 0.72 22.27
C PHE A 446 -15.62 1.14 20.87
N GLU A 447 -15.22 2.36 20.51
CA GLU A 447 -15.12 2.76 19.11
C GLU A 447 -13.94 2.04 18.43
N GLY A 448 -14.24 1.12 17.52
CA GLY A 448 -13.25 0.26 16.87
C GLY A 448 -12.23 1.04 16.04
N SER A 449 -12.66 2.10 15.34
CA SER A 449 -11.77 2.97 14.54
C SER A 449 -10.70 3.62 15.41
N GLU A 450 -11.05 4.01 16.64
CA GLU A 450 -10.16 4.66 17.58
C GLU A 450 -9.23 3.67 18.27
N LEU A 451 -9.75 2.48 18.61
CA LEU A 451 -8.93 1.36 19.06
C LEU A 451 -7.79 1.10 18.07
N LEU A 452 -8.10 1.00 16.77
CA LEU A 452 -7.09 0.75 15.73
C LEU A 452 -6.08 1.90 15.60
N LYS A 453 -6.53 3.16 15.63
CA LYS A 453 -5.64 4.33 15.50
C LYS A 453 -4.64 4.46 16.65
N ASN A 454 -5.04 4.05 17.86
CA ASN A 454 -4.24 4.20 19.07
C ASN A 454 -3.39 2.96 19.40
N THR A 455 -3.73 1.79 18.86
CA THR A 455 -2.98 0.54 19.08
C THR A 455 -2.05 0.24 17.91
N ILE A 456 -0.91 0.93 17.87
CA ILE A 456 0.09 0.73 16.80
C ILE A 456 0.77 -0.64 17.00
N PRO A 457 0.83 -1.51 15.98
CA PRO A 457 1.51 -2.80 16.08
C PRO A 457 3.00 -2.60 16.36
N SER A 458 3.45 -3.03 17.53
CA SER A 458 4.84 -2.84 17.97
C SER A 458 5.71 -4.03 17.53
N ILE A 459 5.41 -5.21 18.05
CA ILE A 459 6.17 -6.44 17.83
C ILE A 459 5.61 -7.18 16.61
N ALA A 460 4.28 -7.32 16.51
CA ALA A 460 3.60 -8.04 15.45
C ALA A 460 4.14 -7.74 14.05
N THR A 461 4.39 -8.80 13.30
CA THR A 461 4.86 -8.78 11.91
C THR A 461 3.73 -9.09 10.93
N THR A 462 2.70 -9.82 11.37
CA THR A 462 1.50 -10.17 10.58
C THR A 462 0.20 -9.68 11.23
N TYR A 463 -0.87 -9.57 10.44
CA TYR A 463 -2.18 -9.18 10.99
C TYR A 463 -2.74 -10.20 11.99
N GLU A 464 -2.40 -11.49 11.84
CA GLU A 464 -2.72 -12.55 12.80
C GLU A 464 -2.03 -12.32 14.15
N GLU A 465 -0.74 -11.98 14.15
CA GLU A 465 -0.02 -11.59 15.36
C GLU A 465 -0.60 -10.32 16.00
N TYR A 466 -0.94 -9.32 15.18
CA TYR A 466 -1.58 -8.11 15.68
C TYR A 466 -2.96 -8.37 16.29
N GLY A 467 -3.77 -9.23 15.67
CA GLY A 467 -5.05 -9.65 16.23
C GLY A 467 -4.91 -10.35 17.58
N ARG A 468 -3.85 -11.15 17.77
CA ARG A 468 -3.50 -11.76 19.07
C ARG A 468 -3.02 -10.73 20.09
N GLU A 469 -2.21 -9.76 19.69
CA GLU A 469 -1.82 -8.65 20.59
C GLU A 469 -3.05 -7.88 21.08
N LEU A 470 -3.98 -7.53 20.18
CA LEU A 470 -5.19 -6.80 20.53
C LEU A 470 -6.16 -7.61 21.41
N ILE A 471 -6.38 -8.91 21.10
CA ILE A 471 -7.28 -9.72 21.92
C ILE A 471 -6.75 -9.86 23.35
N GLN A 472 -5.44 -9.88 23.54
CA GLN A 472 -4.85 -9.92 24.88
C GLN A 472 -5.17 -8.66 25.68
N VAL A 473 -5.11 -7.48 25.06
CA VAL A 473 -5.53 -6.21 25.68
C VAL A 473 -7.01 -6.25 26.06
N ILE A 474 -7.86 -6.82 25.20
CA ILE A 474 -9.30 -6.99 25.47
C ILE A 474 -9.54 -7.96 26.63
N ILE A 475 -8.75 -9.04 26.72
CA ILE A 475 -8.88 -10.03 27.79
C ILE A 475 -8.60 -9.42 29.16
N ASP A 476 -7.62 -8.54 29.26
CA ASP A 476 -7.32 -7.85 30.52
C ASP A 476 -8.48 -6.96 31.01
N LEU A 477 -9.32 -6.47 30.09
CA LEU A 477 -10.49 -5.67 30.42
C LEU A 477 -11.65 -6.51 30.97
N PHE A 478 -11.68 -7.84 30.75
CA PHE A 478 -12.69 -8.73 31.35
C PHE A 478 -12.53 -8.94 32.86
N ARG A 479 -11.43 -8.43 33.47
CA ARG A 479 -11.26 -8.44 34.93
C ARG A 479 -12.34 -7.63 35.65
N THR A 480 -12.82 -6.56 35.02
CA THR A 480 -13.82 -5.64 35.58
C THR A 480 -15.12 -5.59 34.79
N ASN A 481 -15.14 -6.16 33.58
CA ASN A 481 -16.31 -6.15 32.70
C ASN A 481 -16.78 -7.56 32.39
N ASP A 482 -18.10 -7.75 32.27
CA ASP A 482 -18.72 -9.01 31.82
C ASP A 482 -18.86 -9.07 30.31
N ARG A 483 -19.07 -7.90 29.70
CA ARG A 483 -19.28 -7.75 28.28
C ARG A 483 -18.44 -6.61 27.71
N ILE A 484 -17.80 -6.87 26.58
CA ILE A 484 -17.05 -5.87 25.82
C ILE A 484 -17.58 -5.84 24.40
N ASP A 485 -17.93 -4.65 23.91
CA ASP A 485 -18.39 -4.44 22.54
C ASP A 485 -17.35 -3.61 21.78
N ILE A 486 -16.99 -4.03 20.57
CA ILE A 486 -16.10 -3.27 19.68
C ILE A 486 -16.87 -2.97 18.41
N VAL A 487 -17.10 -1.68 18.14
CA VAL A 487 -17.99 -1.23 17.07
C VAL A 487 -17.21 -0.48 15.99
N PHE A 488 -17.12 -1.06 14.80
CA PHE A 488 -16.49 -0.49 13.62
C PHE A 488 -17.52 0.21 12.72
N ASN A 489 -17.04 1.04 11.79
CA ASN A 489 -17.85 1.57 10.70
C ASN A 489 -18.31 0.45 9.74
N CYS A 490 -19.47 0.62 9.10
CA CYS A 490 -19.98 -0.31 8.08
C CYS A 490 -19.44 0.03 6.68
N ASP A 491 -19.41 -0.95 5.78
CA ASP A 491 -18.99 -0.77 4.38
C ASP A 491 -20.21 -0.48 3.49
N LYS A 492 -20.34 0.74 2.93
CA LYS A 492 -21.42 1.06 1.97
C LYS A 492 -20.97 1.97 0.81
N PRO A 493 -21.59 1.84 -0.39
CA PRO A 493 -21.03 2.33 -1.66
C PRO A 493 -21.18 3.83 -1.92
N PHE A 494 -21.88 4.56 -1.06
CA PHE A 494 -22.20 5.97 -1.27
C PHE A 494 -21.67 6.80 -0.11
N ASP A 495 -20.36 6.98 -0.11
CA ASP A 495 -19.69 7.62 0.99
C ASP A 495 -19.79 9.15 0.83
N PHE A 496 -20.76 9.79 1.48
CA PHE A 496 -20.75 11.25 1.64
C PHE A 496 -19.41 11.70 2.26
N GLN A 497 -18.71 10.84 3.02
CA GLN A 497 -17.36 11.16 3.49
C GLN A 497 -16.36 11.24 2.35
N THR A 498 -16.49 10.57 1.20
CA THR A 498 -15.53 10.80 0.08
C THR A 498 -15.60 12.21 -0.48
N SER A 499 -16.75 12.87 -0.38
CA SER A 499 -16.93 14.28 -0.78
C SER A 499 -16.49 15.28 0.29
N THR A 500 -16.50 14.88 1.57
CA THR A 500 -16.13 15.74 2.71
C THR A 500 -14.76 15.43 3.32
N ALA A 501 -14.18 14.26 3.03
CA ALA A 501 -12.82 13.80 3.36
C ALA A 501 -11.79 14.77 2.78
N PRO A 502 -10.59 14.91 3.38
CA PRO A 502 -9.54 15.60 2.64
C PRO A 502 -9.40 14.77 1.37
N TYR A 503 -9.44 15.42 0.18
CA TYR A 503 -9.32 14.75 -1.12
C TYR A 503 -8.55 13.47 -0.92
N PRO A 504 -9.15 12.28 -1.15
CA PRO A 504 -8.45 11.02 -0.93
C PRO A 504 -7.10 11.25 -1.55
N THR A 505 -6.05 11.28 -0.71
CA THR A 505 -4.73 11.65 -1.19
C THR A 505 -4.58 10.79 -2.42
N ALA A 506 -4.26 11.34 -3.59
CA ALA A 506 -4.26 10.54 -4.83
C ALA A 506 -3.31 9.32 -4.78
N HIS A 507 -2.64 9.16 -3.63
CA HIS A 507 -1.72 8.13 -3.26
C HIS A 507 -2.10 7.45 -1.92
N ALA A 508 -3.36 7.44 -1.48
CA ALA A 508 -3.80 6.65 -0.33
C ALA A 508 -3.49 5.16 -0.58
N ILE A 509 -2.81 4.49 0.36
CA ILE A 509 -2.54 3.05 0.23
C ILE A 509 -3.86 2.32 0.43
N LYS A 510 -4.35 1.66 -0.61
CA LYS A 510 -5.38 0.64 -0.47
C LYS A 510 -4.73 -0.73 -0.35
N ALA A 511 -5.28 -1.60 0.49
CA ALA A 511 -4.79 -2.95 0.66
C ALA A 511 -5.95 -3.94 0.76
N VAL A 512 -5.74 -5.15 0.25
CA VAL A 512 -6.47 -6.33 0.68
C VAL A 512 -5.75 -6.88 1.91
N ILE A 513 -6.48 -7.29 2.94
CA ILE A 513 -5.88 -7.76 4.20
C ILE A 513 -6.31 -9.18 4.47
N GLN A 514 -5.33 -10.02 4.80
CA GLN A 514 -5.51 -11.39 5.26
C GLN A 514 -4.67 -11.61 6.52
N PRO A 515 -5.03 -12.56 7.40
CA PRO A 515 -4.33 -12.77 8.67
C PRO A 515 -2.81 -12.97 8.51
N ASN A 516 -2.40 -13.72 7.50
CA ASN A 516 -0.99 -14.05 7.24
C ASN A 516 -0.20 -12.95 6.52
N PHE A 517 -0.84 -11.84 6.12
CA PHE A 517 -0.12 -10.74 5.47
C PHE A 517 0.74 -9.97 6.45
N LYS A 518 1.88 -9.46 5.94
CA LYS A 518 2.76 -8.59 6.70
C LYS A 518 2.08 -7.25 6.99
N ILE A 519 2.25 -6.77 8.21
CA ILE A 519 1.79 -5.45 8.62
C ILE A 519 2.55 -4.37 7.86
N ILE A 520 1.80 -3.40 7.36
CA ILE A 520 2.35 -2.23 6.69
C ILE A 520 2.79 -1.22 7.76
N LYS A 521 4.00 -1.41 8.31
CA LYS A 521 4.60 -0.50 9.32
C LYS A 521 5.14 0.81 8.74
N LYS A 522 5.21 0.93 7.41
CA LYS A 522 6.08 1.88 6.70
C LYS A 522 5.37 3.14 6.17
N THR A 523 4.32 3.61 6.82
CA THR A 523 3.67 4.88 6.47
C THR A 523 3.77 5.86 7.64
N LYS A 524 4.05 7.12 7.31
CA LYS A 524 4.25 8.22 8.26
C LYS A 524 3.02 8.55 9.12
N SER A 525 1.92 7.80 9.03
CA SER A 525 1.07 7.51 10.19
C SER A 525 0.29 6.21 9.96
N TRP A 526 0.40 5.23 10.86
CA TRP A 526 -0.51 4.07 10.94
C TRP A 526 -1.98 4.50 10.88
N GLN A 527 -2.25 5.68 11.45
CA GLN A 527 -3.54 6.36 11.40
C GLN A 527 -4.02 6.65 9.96
N GLU A 528 -3.17 7.18 9.06
CA GLU A 528 -3.51 7.36 7.64
C GLU A 528 -3.84 6.03 6.94
N PHE A 529 -3.10 4.96 7.28
CA PHE A 529 -3.40 3.65 6.72
C PHE A 529 -4.77 3.14 7.17
N ILE A 530 -5.07 3.22 8.47
CA ILE A 530 -6.38 2.84 9.02
C ILE A 530 -7.50 3.68 8.41
N LEU A 531 -7.30 4.99 8.22
CA LEU A 531 -8.32 5.86 7.60
C LEU A 531 -8.79 5.37 6.22
N CYS A 532 -7.93 4.70 5.45
CA CYS A 532 -8.29 4.19 4.12
C CYS A 532 -8.63 2.70 4.09
N ASN A 533 -8.36 1.96 5.17
CA ASN A 533 -8.43 0.50 5.20
C ASN A 533 -9.16 -0.05 6.45
N GLU A 534 -9.86 0.78 7.21
CA GLU A 534 -10.53 0.38 8.46
C GLU A 534 -11.42 -0.86 8.25
N VAL A 535 -12.26 -0.83 7.23
CA VAL A 535 -13.17 -1.93 6.87
C VAL A 535 -12.40 -3.23 6.70
N VAL A 536 -11.41 -3.27 5.79
CA VAL A 536 -10.66 -4.51 5.52
C VAL A 536 -9.82 -4.97 6.72
N VAL A 537 -9.30 -4.04 7.54
CA VAL A 537 -8.60 -4.37 8.80
C VAL A 537 -9.59 -5.00 9.80
N SER A 538 -10.73 -4.36 10.03
CA SER A 538 -11.75 -4.81 10.97
C SER A 538 -12.35 -6.17 10.59
N THR A 539 -12.60 -6.42 9.30
CA THR A 539 -13.05 -7.73 8.81
C THR A 539 -12.02 -8.82 9.10
N CYS A 540 -10.74 -8.52 8.86
CA CYS A 540 -9.66 -9.45 9.15
C CYS A 540 -9.54 -9.74 10.66
N LEU A 541 -9.62 -8.71 11.50
CA LEU A 541 -9.58 -8.86 12.96
C LEU A 541 -10.78 -9.65 13.49
N LYS A 542 -11.99 -9.37 12.98
CA LYS A 542 -13.20 -10.13 13.29
C LYS A 542 -13.00 -11.62 12.99
N GLN A 543 -12.46 -11.95 11.81
CA GLN A 543 -12.13 -13.34 11.45
C GLN A 543 -11.10 -13.97 12.40
N ILE A 544 -10.03 -13.24 12.74
CA ILE A 544 -8.99 -13.72 13.65
C ILE A 544 -9.58 -13.99 15.04
N TRP A 545 -10.35 -13.05 15.59
CA TRP A 545 -10.94 -13.17 16.92
C TRP A 545 -11.99 -14.28 17.02
N CYS A 546 -12.77 -14.52 15.97
CA CYS A 546 -13.65 -15.69 15.90
C CYS A 546 -12.88 -17.02 16.03
N GLY A 547 -11.62 -17.08 15.56
CA GLY A 547 -10.73 -18.23 15.73
C GLY A 547 -10.04 -18.30 17.09
N LEU A 548 -10.09 -17.23 17.89
CA LEU A 548 -9.47 -17.11 19.22
C LEU A 548 -10.51 -17.11 20.36
N TYR A 549 -11.71 -17.62 20.09
CA TYR A 549 -12.83 -17.66 21.05
C TYR A 549 -12.47 -18.36 22.37
N ASN A 550 -11.55 -19.33 22.32
CA ASN A 550 -11.05 -20.06 23.48
C ASN A 550 -10.28 -19.20 24.49
N MET A 551 -9.80 -18.02 24.07
CA MET A 551 -9.14 -17.06 24.95
C MET A 551 -10.14 -16.24 25.77
N ILE A 552 -11.42 -16.23 25.41
CA ILE A 552 -12.46 -15.51 26.15
C ILE A 552 -12.72 -16.24 27.48
N PRO A 553 -12.74 -15.52 28.63
CA PRO A 553 -13.02 -16.15 29.92
C PRO A 553 -14.45 -16.76 29.97
N PRO A 554 -14.69 -17.76 30.84
CA PRO A 554 -16.04 -18.31 31.02
C PRO A 554 -17.02 -17.21 31.44
N ASP A 555 -18.28 -17.33 30.99
CA ASP A 555 -19.40 -16.41 31.28
C ASP A 555 -19.25 -14.96 30.78
N LYS A 556 -18.13 -14.64 30.11
CA LYS A 556 -17.86 -13.34 29.47
C LYS A 556 -18.25 -13.35 27.99
N GLN A 557 -18.53 -12.16 27.46
CA GLN A 557 -18.95 -11.97 26.06
C GLN A 557 -18.15 -10.85 25.39
N LEU A 558 -17.57 -11.14 24.23
CA LEU A 558 -17.01 -10.14 23.32
C LEU A 558 -17.95 -9.99 22.13
N ILE A 559 -18.44 -8.78 21.87
CA ILE A 559 -19.22 -8.47 20.68
C ILE A 559 -18.36 -7.65 19.71
N VAL A 560 -18.36 -8.06 18.45
CA VAL A 560 -17.66 -7.35 17.37
C VAL A 560 -18.68 -6.99 16.31
N SER A 561 -18.88 -5.69 16.12
CA SER A 561 -19.92 -5.11 15.27
C SER A 561 -19.30 -4.40 14.06
N GLY A 562 -19.75 -4.76 12.85
CA GLY A 562 -19.22 -4.23 11.58
C GLY A 562 -18.16 -5.14 10.93
N PRO A 563 -17.72 -4.83 9.69
CA PRO A 563 -18.24 -3.80 8.79
C PRO A 563 -19.41 -4.26 7.88
N ASP A 564 -19.78 -5.54 7.92
CA ASP A 564 -20.80 -6.20 7.08
C ASP A 564 -22.23 -6.08 7.63
N GLU A 565 -22.55 -5.02 8.39
CA GLU A 565 -23.80 -4.81 9.18
C GLU A 565 -24.07 -5.85 10.27
N ASN A 566 -23.46 -7.04 10.19
CA ASN A 566 -23.60 -8.12 11.14
C ASN A 566 -22.75 -7.87 12.39
N SER A 567 -23.33 -8.17 13.54
CA SER A 567 -22.63 -8.26 14.82
C SER A 567 -22.38 -9.72 15.16
N ILE A 568 -21.20 -10.05 15.68
CA ILE A 568 -20.87 -11.41 16.15
C ILE A 568 -20.62 -11.37 17.65
N VAL A 569 -21.22 -12.30 18.38
CA VAL A 569 -20.91 -12.56 19.79
C VAL A 569 -19.90 -13.70 19.83
N ILE A 570 -18.81 -13.50 20.55
CA ILE A 570 -17.72 -14.45 20.78
C ILE A 570 -17.70 -14.76 22.28
N THR A 571 -17.80 -16.05 22.60
CA THR A 571 -17.76 -16.59 23.96
C THR A 571 -16.75 -17.73 24.01
N LYS A 572 -16.46 -18.23 25.21
CA LYS A 572 -15.60 -19.41 25.37
C LYS A 572 -16.11 -20.66 24.63
N SER A 573 -17.42 -20.76 24.37
CA SER A 573 -18.04 -21.91 23.69
C SER A 573 -18.05 -21.78 22.17
N GLY A 574 -17.75 -20.62 21.60
CA GLY A 574 -17.72 -20.40 20.16
C GLY A 574 -18.12 -18.99 19.77
N HIS A 575 -18.64 -18.82 18.55
CA HIS A 575 -19.15 -17.55 18.07
C HIS A 575 -20.48 -17.73 17.33
N THR A 576 -21.37 -16.75 17.46
CA THR A 576 -22.69 -16.74 16.79
C THR A 576 -23.04 -15.33 16.32
N ASN A 577 -23.86 -15.22 15.27
CA ASN A 577 -24.41 -13.94 14.85
C ASN A 577 -25.34 -13.36 15.92
N CYS A 578 -25.30 -12.05 16.07
CA CYS A 578 -26.13 -11.26 16.98
C CYS A 578 -27.04 -10.37 16.15
N ASN A 579 -28.28 -10.84 15.98
CA ASN A 579 -29.27 -10.18 15.15
C ASN A 579 -29.87 -8.95 15.85
N GLU A 580 -29.80 -8.89 17.19
CA GLU A 580 -30.35 -7.81 18.00
C GLU A 580 -29.59 -6.48 17.84
N LEU A 581 -28.32 -6.55 17.42
CA LEU A 581 -27.47 -5.37 17.13
C LEU A 581 -27.26 -5.17 15.63
N GLN A 582 -28.10 -5.78 14.81
CA GLN A 582 -28.10 -5.48 13.38
C GLN A 582 -28.59 -4.04 13.20
N SER A 583 -27.81 -3.25 12.46
CA SER A 583 -28.11 -1.85 12.23
C SER A 583 -27.69 -1.46 10.83
N ASN A 584 -28.53 -0.66 10.17
CA ASN A 584 -28.21 -0.02 8.90
C ASN A 584 -27.42 1.28 9.08
N HIS A 585 -27.10 1.66 10.33
CA HIS A 585 -26.28 2.84 10.63
C HIS A 585 -24.87 2.63 10.10
N PHE A 586 -24.39 3.59 9.31
CA PHE A 586 -23.06 3.54 8.71
C PHE A 586 -21.94 3.74 9.75
N GLN A 587 -22.20 4.57 10.76
CA GLN A 587 -21.16 5.05 11.67
C GLN A 587 -21.12 4.31 12.99
N SER A 588 -19.90 4.03 13.45
CA SER A 588 -19.67 3.55 14.80
C SER A 588 -20.30 4.48 15.84
N SER A 589 -20.17 5.81 15.71
CA SER A 589 -20.65 6.80 16.68
C SER A 589 -22.14 6.65 17.03
N THR A 590 -23.02 6.41 16.05
CA THR A 590 -24.45 6.21 16.31
C THR A 590 -24.79 4.78 16.73
N ARG A 591 -24.01 3.78 16.27
CA ARG A 591 -24.17 2.38 16.67
C ARG A 591 -23.76 2.12 18.12
N LEU A 592 -22.77 2.83 18.64
CA LEU A 592 -22.36 2.73 20.04
C LEU A 592 -23.52 2.99 21.00
N ILE A 593 -24.39 3.95 20.66
CA ILE A 593 -25.57 4.31 21.47
C ILE A 593 -26.65 3.23 21.36
N LEU A 594 -26.86 2.67 20.18
CA LEU A 594 -27.72 1.49 20.01
C LEU A 594 -27.25 0.34 20.90
N ASN A 595 -25.95 0.03 20.87
CA ASN A 595 -25.34 -1.02 21.70
C ASN A 595 -25.49 -0.73 23.20
N ALA A 596 -25.38 0.53 23.62
CA ALA A 596 -25.58 0.94 25.02
C ALA A 596 -27.05 0.81 25.47
N SER A 597 -27.99 1.12 24.58
CA SER A 597 -29.43 1.07 24.87
C SER A 597 -29.98 -0.36 24.95
N MET A 598 -29.38 -1.29 24.20
CA MET A 598 -29.81 -2.69 24.13
C MET A 598 -29.30 -3.47 25.35
N LYS A 599 -30.14 -3.58 26.37
CA LYS A 599 -29.93 -4.43 27.55
C LYS A 599 -30.39 -5.86 27.21
N PHE A 600 -29.49 -6.74 26.77
CA PHE A 600 -29.77 -8.12 26.28
C PHE A 600 -30.29 -9.09 27.35
N GLY A 601 -31.41 -8.79 28.00
CA GLY A 601 -31.93 -9.61 29.11
C GLY A 601 -30.99 -9.69 30.32
N ARG A 602 -29.88 -8.93 30.32
CA ARG A 602 -28.97 -8.72 31.45
C ARG A 602 -29.03 -7.25 31.83
N SER A 603 -29.39 -6.97 33.07
CA SER A 603 -29.25 -5.65 33.66
C SER A 603 -27.81 -5.48 34.07
N TYR A 604 -27.03 -4.75 33.27
CA TYR A 604 -25.71 -4.29 33.69
C TYR A 604 -25.88 -3.15 34.67
N SER A 605 -25.08 -3.17 35.73
CA SER A 605 -25.10 -2.10 36.73
C SER A 605 -24.54 -0.78 36.18
N VAL A 606 -23.58 -0.85 35.25
CA VAL A 606 -23.00 0.30 34.54
C VAL A 606 -22.63 -0.09 33.11
N THR A 607 -22.92 0.81 32.16
CA THR A 607 -22.42 0.75 30.77
C THR A 607 -21.41 1.86 30.55
N VAL A 608 -20.23 1.57 29.99
CA VAL A 608 -19.17 2.55 29.74
C VAL A 608 -18.88 2.62 28.24
N ILE A 609 -19.04 3.79 27.64
CA ILE A 609 -18.63 4.06 26.25
C ILE A 609 -17.28 4.76 26.28
N LYS A 610 -16.30 4.20 25.57
CA LYS A 610 -14.94 4.73 25.46
C LYS A 610 -14.68 5.28 24.07
N SER A 611 -14.45 6.60 23.98
CA SER A 611 -14.16 7.28 22.72
C SER A 611 -13.42 8.61 22.94
N THR A 612 -12.71 9.08 21.90
CA THR A 612 -12.15 10.44 21.80
C THR A 612 -13.04 11.36 20.96
N ASN A 613 -14.10 10.83 20.33
CA ASN A 613 -14.94 11.56 19.39
C ASN A 613 -16.04 12.33 20.14
N VAL A 614 -15.95 13.65 20.09
CA VAL A 614 -16.90 14.58 20.71
C VAL A 614 -18.31 14.43 20.16
N ASP A 615 -18.48 13.91 18.94
CA ASP A 615 -19.79 13.68 18.36
C ASP A 615 -20.58 12.67 19.21
N ILE A 616 -19.93 11.67 19.80
CA ILE A 616 -20.57 10.69 20.71
C ILE A 616 -21.08 11.38 21.97
N LEU A 617 -20.32 12.30 22.55
CA LEU A 617 -20.74 13.07 23.73
C LEU A 617 -22.03 13.88 23.44
N ILE A 618 -22.07 14.56 22.30
CA ILE A 618 -23.25 15.34 21.89
C ILE A 618 -24.45 14.42 21.67
N ILE A 619 -24.27 13.29 20.99
CA ILE A 619 -25.38 12.37 20.71
C ILE A 619 -25.86 11.71 22.02
N CYS A 620 -24.96 11.28 22.91
CA CYS A 620 -25.32 10.73 24.22
C CYS A 620 -26.11 11.72 25.08
N LEU A 621 -25.73 13.00 25.08
CA LEU A 621 -26.48 14.06 25.78
C LEU A 621 -27.86 14.29 25.17
N SER A 622 -27.96 14.27 23.84
CA SER A 622 -29.24 14.46 23.15
C SER A 622 -30.20 13.28 23.37
N MET A 623 -29.64 12.06 23.45
CA MET A 623 -30.38 10.80 23.59
C MET A 623 -30.24 10.20 25.01
N TYR A 624 -30.16 11.02 26.04
CA TYR A 624 -29.89 10.55 27.42
C TYR A 624 -30.93 9.53 27.93
N ASN A 625 -32.21 9.67 27.56
CA ASN A 625 -33.28 8.71 27.90
C ASN A 625 -32.99 7.30 27.34
N THR A 626 -32.30 7.22 26.21
CA THR A 626 -31.88 5.97 25.58
C THR A 626 -30.53 5.48 26.13
N ALA A 627 -29.76 6.38 26.75
CA ALA A 627 -28.44 6.14 27.33
C ALA A 627 -28.46 6.13 28.88
N GLU A 628 -29.59 5.86 29.52
CA GLU A 628 -29.68 5.78 30.98
C GLU A 628 -28.63 4.81 31.57
N GLN A 629 -27.97 5.21 32.66
CA GLN A 629 -26.89 4.45 33.31
C GLN A 629 -25.63 4.27 32.44
N THR A 630 -25.45 5.13 31.43
CA THR A 630 -24.25 5.16 30.59
C THR A 630 -23.23 6.17 31.11
N TRP A 631 -21.99 5.73 31.17
CA TRP A 631 -20.83 6.52 31.50
C TRP A 631 -19.99 6.72 30.24
N LEU A 632 -19.45 7.92 30.06
CA LEU A 632 -18.53 8.25 28.98
C LEU A 632 -17.11 8.35 29.53
N ASP A 633 -16.22 7.50 29.05
CA ASP A 633 -14.77 7.60 29.24
C ASP A 633 -14.18 8.36 28.04
N MET A 634 -14.08 9.68 28.19
CA MET A 634 -13.51 10.58 27.19
C MET A 634 -12.01 10.65 27.37
N ILE A 635 -11.26 10.17 26.39
CA ILE A 635 -9.79 10.33 26.38
C ILE A 635 -9.45 11.71 25.79
N PRO A 636 -8.72 12.60 26.50
CA PRO A 636 -8.37 13.92 25.97
C PRO A 636 -7.52 13.82 24.70
N SER A 637 -7.72 14.76 23.76
CA SER A 637 -6.96 14.80 22.51
C SER A 637 -5.50 15.24 22.76
N SER A 638 -4.60 14.27 22.97
CA SER A 638 -3.13 14.23 22.83
C SER A 638 -2.20 15.43 23.14
N LYS A 639 -2.69 16.62 23.51
CA LYS A 639 -1.87 17.83 23.72
C LYS A 639 -1.44 18.05 25.17
N ASN A 640 -2.11 17.44 26.15
CA ASN A 640 -1.70 17.45 27.56
C ASN A 640 -1.55 16.02 28.09
N LYS A 641 -0.31 15.54 28.21
CA LYS A 641 0.01 14.20 28.71
C LYS A 641 -0.27 13.99 30.21
N ASP A 642 -0.59 15.07 30.93
CA ASP A 642 -0.74 15.07 32.39
C ASP A 642 -2.22 15.14 32.86
N HIS A 643 -3.21 15.08 31.97
CA HIS A 643 -4.63 15.08 32.37
C HIS A 643 -5.20 13.66 32.56
N ILE A 644 -5.80 13.45 33.74
CA ILE A 644 -6.50 12.24 34.18
C ILE A 644 -7.72 12.01 33.26
N PRO A 645 -8.03 10.77 32.84
CA PRO A 645 -9.25 10.44 32.10
C PRO A 645 -10.48 11.02 32.81
N GLN A 646 -11.34 11.73 32.07
CA GLN A 646 -12.56 12.31 32.63
C GLN A 646 -13.72 11.36 32.34
N LEU A 647 -14.25 10.76 33.41
CA LEU A 647 -15.45 9.95 33.37
C LEU A 647 -16.68 10.85 33.61
N PHE A 648 -17.66 10.77 32.71
CA PHE A 648 -18.90 11.52 32.82
C PHE A 648 -20.08 10.56 32.96
N ASP A 649 -20.91 10.73 33.98
CA ASP A 649 -22.25 10.14 34.01
C ASP A 649 -23.15 10.98 33.09
N VAL A 650 -23.63 10.36 32.00
CA VAL A 650 -24.47 11.04 31.01
C VAL A 650 -25.74 11.61 31.63
N THR A 651 -26.30 10.95 32.64
CA THR A 651 -27.55 11.36 33.30
C THR A 651 -27.34 12.63 34.11
N SER A 652 -26.32 12.62 34.98
CA SER A 652 -25.93 13.79 35.77
C SER A 652 -25.52 14.96 34.87
N LEU A 653 -24.75 14.68 33.82
CA LEU A 653 -24.31 15.68 32.84
C LEU A 653 -25.48 16.32 32.08
N HIS A 654 -26.46 15.51 31.69
CA HIS A 654 -27.67 15.97 31.04
C HIS A 654 -28.49 16.90 31.96
N HIS A 655 -28.72 16.49 33.21
CA HIS A 655 -29.46 17.30 34.18
C HIS A 655 -28.79 18.65 34.44
N ASP A 656 -27.48 18.67 34.67
CA ASP A 656 -26.72 19.90 34.91
C ASP A 656 -26.78 20.84 33.70
N PHE A 657 -26.62 20.29 32.50
CA PHE A 657 -26.69 21.06 31.26
C PHE A 657 -28.10 21.64 31.04
N PHE A 658 -29.14 20.84 31.26
CA PHE A 658 -30.53 21.25 31.12
C PHE A 658 -30.91 22.33 32.13
N ILE A 659 -30.54 22.16 33.41
CA ILE A 659 -30.81 23.15 34.47
C ILE A 659 -30.10 24.48 34.17
N ARG A 660 -28.85 24.42 33.71
CA ARG A 660 -28.02 25.62 33.51
C ARG A 660 -28.47 26.47 32.34
N TYR A 661 -28.96 25.86 31.27
CA TYR A 661 -29.25 26.56 30.03
C TYR A 661 -30.72 26.52 29.59
N MET A 662 -31.58 25.71 30.23
CA MET A 662 -33.01 25.56 29.92
C MET A 662 -33.30 25.26 28.44
N ILE A 663 -32.53 24.32 27.87
CA ILE A 663 -32.54 24.05 26.42
C ILE A 663 -33.11 22.66 26.13
N SER A 664 -33.91 22.55 25.07
CA SER A 664 -34.27 21.26 24.46
C SER A 664 -33.05 20.52 23.89
N ASN A 665 -33.03 19.20 24.08
CA ASN A 665 -31.98 18.29 23.62
C ASN A 665 -31.72 18.38 22.11
N ASP A 666 -32.77 18.67 21.34
CA ASP A 666 -32.72 18.72 19.88
C ASP A 666 -31.90 19.91 19.37
N ILE A 667 -31.75 20.97 20.17
CA ILE A 667 -30.88 22.09 19.78
C ILE A 667 -29.43 21.64 19.68
N LEU A 668 -28.97 20.71 20.53
CA LEU A 668 -27.56 20.29 20.55
C LEU A 668 -27.16 19.62 19.24
N LEU A 669 -28.04 18.77 18.72
CA LEU A 669 -27.89 18.14 17.40
C LEU A 669 -27.89 19.18 16.29
N THR A 670 -28.73 20.21 16.41
CA THR A 670 -28.82 21.31 15.45
C THR A 670 -27.57 22.18 15.44
N LEU A 671 -27.10 22.60 16.60
CA LEU A 671 -25.86 23.35 16.76
C LEU A 671 -24.69 22.51 16.25
N HIS A 672 -24.68 21.22 16.53
CA HIS A 672 -23.67 20.31 15.98
C HIS A 672 -23.70 20.25 14.45
N ALA A 673 -24.89 20.17 13.84
CA ALA A 673 -25.09 20.19 12.40
C ALA A 673 -24.61 21.51 11.77
N ILE A 674 -24.99 22.67 12.32
CA ILE A 674 -24.63 24.00 11.81
C ILE A 674 -23.12 24.29 12.00
N SER A 675 -22.55 23.83 13.11
CA SER A 675 -21.15 24.07 13.47
C SER A 675 -20.15 23.08 12.85
N ARG A 676 -20.60 22.28 11.87
CA ARG A 676 -19.91 21.19 11.18
C ARG A 676 -20.02 19.83 11.87
N THR A 677 -20.47 18.86 11.08
CA THR A 677 -20.32 17.41 11.27
C THR A 677 -19.48 16.85 10.11
N GLN A 678 -19.28 15.54 10.03
CA GLN A 678 -18.76 14.94 8.79
C GLN A 678 -19.71 15.03 7.58
N PHE A 679 -20.99 15.37 7.82
CA PHE A 679 -22.04 15.44 6.80
C PHE A 679 -22.39 16.89 6.41
N THR A 680 -21.93 17.87 7.17
CA THR A 680 -22.29 19.29 6.99
C THR A 680 -21.04 20.17 6.89
N SER A 681 -21.10 21.18 6.02
CA SER A 681 -20.01 22.13 5.80
C SER A 681 -19.83 23.10 6.96
N HIS A 682 -18.67 23.76 7.00
CA HIS A 682 -18.33 24.77 8.00
C HIS A 682 -18.17 26.13 7.34
N VAL A 683 -18.67 27.18 7.98
CA VAL A 683 -18.42 28.56 7.54
C VAL A 683 -17.04 29.00 8.02
N ARG A 684 -16.15 29.27 7.08
CA ARG A 684 -14.78 29.72 7.33
C ARG A 684 -14.77 30.97 8.21
N GLY A 685 -14.05 30.90 9.32
CA GLY A 685 -13.89 32.00 10.28
C GLY A 685 -14.84 31.94 11.48
N ILE A 686 -15.87 31.08 11.47
CA ILE A 686 -16.81 30.93 12.59
C ILE A 686 -16.50 29.62 13.33
N SER A 687 -15.94 29.67 14.53
CA SER A 687 -15.61 28.44 15.27
C SER A 687 -16.85 27.74 15.86
N LYS A 688 -16.77 26.42 16.08
CA LYS A 688 -17.82 25.65 16.79
C LYS A 688 -18.04 26.17 18.21
N LYS A 689 -16.97 26.60 18.91
CA LYS A 689 -17.06 27.30 20.21
C LYS A 689 -17.88 28.58 20.11
N THR A 690 -17.66 29.40 19.08
CA THR A 690 -18.38 30.68 18.89
C THR A 690 -19.88 30.44 18.70
N ILE A 691 -20.27 29.45 17.89
CA ILE A 691 -21.68 29.11 17.65
C ILE A 691 -22.35 28.64 18.93
N PHE A 692 -21.73 27.70 19.65
CA PHE A 692 -22.28 27.21 20.92
C PHE A 692 -22.36 28.34 21.96
N ASP A 693 -21.29 29.09 22.20
CA ASP A 693 -21.29 30.18 23.19
C ASP A 693 -22.35 31.25 22.88
N LYS A 694 -22.54 31.58 21.59
CA LYS A 694 -23.54 32.56 21.19
C LYS A 694 -24.97 32.04 21.38
N CYS A 695 -25.23 30.80 20.97
CA CYS A 695 -26.56 30.20 21.14
C CYS A 695 -26.90 30.00 22.63
N LEU A 696 -25.97 29.46 23.42
CA LEU A 696 -26.19 29.16 24.85
C LEU A 696 -26.43 30.41 25.69
N ARG A 697 -25.92 31.58 25.28
CA ARG A 697 -26.17 32.86 25.98
C ARG A 697 -27.49 33.53 25.63
N THR A 698 -28.09 33.18 24.49
CA THR A 698 -29.34 33.79 24.00
C THR A 698 -30.26 32.73 23.40
N VAL A 699 -30.52 31.66 24.14
CA VAL A 699 -31.28 30.48 23.69
C VAL A 699 -32.69 30.86 23.24
N GLU A 700 -33.35 31.75 23.98
CA GLU A 700 -34.71 32.24 23.71
C GLU A 700 -34.88 32.80 22.29
N ASN A 701 -33.80 33.30 21.68
CA ASN A 701 -33.82 33.84 20.31
C ASN A 701 -33.75 32.77 19.22
N TYR A 702 -33.56 31.49 19.59
CA TYR A 702 -33.25 30.40 18.67
C TYR A 702 -34.08 29.13 18.95
N GLU A 703 -35.26 29.25 19.57
CA GLU A 703 -36.09 28.10 19.94
C GLU A 703 -36.53 27.25 18.75
N ASN A 704 -36.75 27.86 17.57
CA ASN A 704 -37.15 27.11 16.38
C ASN A 704 -36.00 26.28 15.78
N LEU A 705 -34.76 26.48 16.22
CA LEU A 705 -33.66 25.57 15.88
C LEU A 705 -33.92 24.14 16.36
N THR A 706 -34.71 23.93 17.41
CA THR A 706 -35.10 22.58 17.86
C THR A 706 -35.89 21.80 16.81
N LYS A 707 -36.47 22.48 15.82
CA LYS A 707 -37.23 21.86 14.73
C LYS A 707 -36.34 21.41 13.57
N PHE A 708 -35.02 21.61 13.63
CA PHE A 708 -34.08 21.07 12.63
C PHE A 708 -34.17 19.54 12.58
N GLY A 709 -34.42 19.00 11.40
CA GLY A 709 -34.65 17.56 11.19
C GLY A 709 -36.14 17.18 11.03
N SER A 710 -37.08 18.08 11.34
CA SER A 710 -38.48 17.91 10.94
C SER A 710 -38.64 18.05 9.42
N PHE A 711 -39.56 17.26 8.84
CA PHE A 711 -39.90 17.37 7.42
C PHE A 711 -41.38 17.71 7.25
N PRO A 712 -41.73 18.86 6.64
CA PRO A 712 -40.83 19.88 6.09
C PRO A 712 -40.18 20.75 7.18
N LEU A 713 -38.96 21.24 6.92
CA LEU A 713 -38.25 22.14 7.83
C LEU A 713 -38.93 23.53 7.86
N PRO A 714 -39.28 24.08 9.03
CA PRO A 714 -39.92 25.40 9.14
C PRO A 714 -39.02 26.52 8.62
N LYS A 715 -39.62 27.55 7.99
CA LYS A 715 -38.88 28.71 7.48
C LYS A 715 -38.23 29.51 8.61
N GLU A 716 -38.90 29.56 9.75
CA GLU A 716 -38.44 30.25 10.96
C GLU A 716 -37.11 29.67 11.45
N ALA A 717 -36.95 28.35 11.38
CA ALA A 717 -35.70 27.68 11.72
C ALA A 717 -34.54 28.08 10.79
N PHE A 718 -34.80 28.26 9.49
CA PHE A 718 -33.80 28.77 8.54
C PHE A 718 -33.36 30.19 8.88
N VAL A 719 -34.32 31.07 9.18
CA VAL A 719 -34.06 32.47 9.52
C VAL A 719 -33.24 32.57 10.80
N GLU A 720 -33.56 31.76 11.82
CA GLU A 720 -32.80 31.72 13.07
C GLU A 720 -31.38 31.18 12.88
N ALA A 721 -31.19 30.15 12.06
CA ALA A 721 -29.87 29.61 11.75
C ALA A 721 -28.99 30.63 11.02
N GLU A 722 -29.56 31.36 10.06
CA GLU A 722 -28.88 32.45 9.35
C GLU A 722 -28.53 33.60 10.32
N ALA A 723 -29.48 34.02 11.16
CA ALA A 723 -29.26 35.05 12.16
C ALA A 723 -28.14 34.68 13.14
N LEU A 724 -28.09 33.42 13.59
CA LEU A 724 -27.03 32.91 14.47
C LEU A 724 -25.66 32.98 13.78
N LEU A 725 -25.55 32.53 12.52
CA LEU A 725 -24.30 32.58 11.76
C LEU A 725 -23.84 34.03 11.51
N LEU A 726 -24.75 34.94 11.15
CA LEU A 726 -24.46 36.36 10.99
C LEU A 726 -24.00 37.00 12.30
N ALA A 727 -24.63 36.68 13.42
CA ALA A 727 -24.23 37.17 14.73
C ALA A 727 -22.83 36.68 15.13
N CYS A 728 -22.46 35.45 14.73
CA CYS A 728 -21.12 34.91 14.94
C CYS A 728 -20.08 35.53 13.98
N ALA A 729 -20.46 35.90 12.76
CA ALA A 729 -19.57 36.60 11.84
C ALA A 729 -19.24 38.03 12.31
N LYS A 730 -20.23 38.76 12.81
CA LYS A 730 -20.07 40.13 13.34
C LYS A 730 -19.15 40.20 14.57
N SER A 731 -19.15 39.19 15.43
CA SER A 731 -18.19 39.14 16.55
C SER A 731 -16.75 38.96 16.06
N CYS A 732 -16.54 38.27 14.93
CA CYS A 732 -15.25 38.15 14.27
C CYS A 732 -14.79 39.44 13.56
N GLU A 733 -15.69 40.31 13.09
CA GLU A 733 -15.33 41.59 12.46
C GLU A 733 -14.51 42.50 13.38
N SER A 734 -14.75 42.48 14.69
CA SER A 734 -13.95 43.22 15.69
C SER A 734 -12.46 42.81 15.70
N SER A 735 -12.16 41.54 15.40
CA SER A 735 -10.79 41.02 15.29
C SER A 735 -10.15 41.32 13.92
N LEU A 736 -10.98 41.41 12.88
CA LEU A 736 -10.58 41.80 11.53
C LEU A 736 -10.28 43.29 11.43
N ASP A 737 -11.00 44.15 12.16
CA ASP A 737 -10.66 45.57 12.27
C ASP A 737 -9.35 45.79 13.03
N HIS A 738 -9.01 44.94 14.00
CA HIS A 738 -7.70 44.93 14.63
C HIS A 738 -6.58 44.48 13.65
N ALA A 739 -6.87 43.51 12.79
CA ALA A 739 -5.95 43.06 11.72
C ALA A 739 -5.82 44.09 10.58
N ARG A 740 -6.92 44.76 10.19
CA ARG A 740 -6.92 45.87 9.22
C ARG A 740 -6.12 47.05 9.75
N THR A 741 -6.24 47.36 11.03
CA THR A 741 -5.40 48.37 11.69
C THR A 741 -3.93 47.98 11.64
N LYS A 742 -3.58 46.70 11.90
CA LYS A 742 -2.19 46.20 11.81
C LYS A 742 -1.63 46.20 10.39
N VAL A 743 -2.41 45.78 9.39
CA VAL A 743 -2.00 45.79 7.97
C VAL A 743 -1.90 47.23 7.45
N ALA A 744 -2.81 48.13 7.83
CA ALA A 744 -2.70 49.55 7.54
C ALA A 744 -1.42 50.15 8.14
N THR A 745 -1.05 49.83 9.39
CA THR A 745 0.26 50.24 9.95
C THR A 745 1.48 49.59 9.29
N TYR A 746 1.32 48.44 8.63
CA TYR A 746 2.42 47.78 7.93
C TYR A 746 2.68 48.44 6.57
N TYR A 747 1.61 48.81 5.84
CA TYR A 747 1.73 49.52 4.56
C TYR A 747 2.03 51.03 4.72
N LEU A 748 1.55 51.67 5.79
CA LEU A 748 1.89 53.08 6.10
C LEU A 748 3.32 53.26 6.65
N LYS A 749 4.07 52.16 6.90
CA LYS A 749 5.49 52.23 7.29
C LYS A 749 6.45 52.03 6.12
N GLU A 750 6.01 51.48 4.99
CA GLU A 750 6.87 51.29 3.81
C GLU A 750 6.80 52.46 2.82
N ASP A 751 5.71 53.21 2.78
CA ASP A 751 5.65 54.47 2.05
C ASP A 751 5.98 55.63 2.99
N GLY A 752 7.24 56.01 3.06
CA GLY A 752 7.73 57.20 3.76
C GLY A 752 7.22 58.50 3.13
N ARG A 753 5.93 58.77 3.24
CA ARG A 753 5.31 60.07 2.98
C ARG A 753 4.41 60.41 4.17
N GLU A 754 4.76 61.50 4.84
CA GLU A 754 3.95 62.15 5.89
C GLU A 754 2.52 62.44 5.41
#